data_AF-B0WN37-F1
#
_entry.id   AF-B0WN37-F1
#
_cell.length_a   1.000
_cell.length_b   1.000
_cell.length_c   1.000
_cell.angle_alpha   90.00
_cell.angle_beta   90.00
_cell.angle_gamma   90.00
#
_symmetry.space_group_name_H-M   'P 1'
#
loop_
_entity.id
_entity.type
_entity.pdbx_description
1 polymer ?
#
loop_
_entity_poly.entity_id
_entity_poly.type
_entity_poly.pdbx_seq_one_letter_code
_entity_poly.pdbx_strand_id
1 'polypeptide(L)'
;MDPRILVIGAGAAGVAAATRLIAKGYKNLTILEAENRIGGRIHTVPFGANVVDLGAQWCHGEANNVCYQLGSKLNVFDSNTARYENFELTKSNGERVPMEQSEKLMEAMWTILGTHKNELSHYRGSLGSFVLEKFRSFLETPEYGDIDHDTAYQFLEFFHKFENSIESSDSWFDTSGPGYLHYWECDGNPLLNWRDKGYRTIFEILMQRYPLPIAKDAINLEEYTHFNKSVANICWNSGPDQTVSVRCTDNTVYDADHVISTVSHGVLKERYGTLFTPKLPPIKVNAIQGLSIGTVNKLFLEFDKPFWPKDWQGLSLLWTKSDLEAVRSSKNSWMEDVFGFYTVDYQPNVLCGWISGKNGRKMERTSEDEVRKVCMHLLRKFIKNTTIPEPKSFHRTTWYSNPNFRGSYSFRSMTTDLLNTSAEHLALPLTNSCGIPVVQFAGEATHSHYYSTVHGAIETGWREADRLVGLYERLFTTRTEQGPKAYVDVLILGAGMAGLGAAKALRTSGKTFALLEAQSVAGGRISTVPMKAQAGVDREGPRIDAGAQWLHGRQNDLHGIAVENDLLREELSEEGLGDYLRDDRYRVDDFLVQKVDFLVGQILEECEGFAKKGCEEFPTSVDTYLREQFERRIGETFRQDEQELARQLLDWHIRFQIIDNSCMSMKDISAKLWGSYSFNGESCQAHINMKYGFQALVDCLVDDIGHEKIVFNKEVSEIRWKDLKSRVVVKCSDGTSYSCQHLIVTFSLGVLKASLNKLFQPALPKSYRRSIRNIGFGTIDKIFLQFESAC
;
A
#
# COMPACT_ATOMS: atom_id res chain seq x y z
N MET A 1 1.48 2.44 -32.24
CA MET A 1 2.83 2.84 -31.78
C MET A 1 3.38 1.67 -31.00
N ASP A 2 4.61 1.21 -31.26
CA ASP A 2 5.24 0.16 -30.44
C ASP A 2 5.88 0.84 -29.21
N PRO A 3 5.34 0.62 -28.00
CA PRO A 3 5.74 1.41 -26.84
C PRO A 3 7.15 1.08 -26.37
N ARG A 4 7.92 2.10 -25.97
CA ARG A 4 9.24 1.94 -25.36
C ARG A 4 9.07 1.47 -23.92
N ILE A 5 9.48 0.25 -23.64
CA ILE A 5 9.44 -0.35 -22.30
C ILE A 5 10.86 -0.52 -21.79
N LEU A 6 11.12 -0.03 -20.59
CA LEU A 6 12.40 -0.19 -19.90
C LEU A 6 12.22 -1.06 -18.67
N VAL A 7 13.02 -2.11 -18.53
CA VAL A 7 13.07 -2.95 -17.33
C VAL A 7 14.34 -2.63 -16.56
N ILE A 8 14.22 -2.28 -15.28
CA ILE A 8 15.38 -2.04 -14.41
C ILE A 8 15.62 -3.30 -13.58
N GLY A 9 16.77 -3.95 -13.80
CA GLY A 9 17.17 -5.22 -13.21
C GLY A 9 16.79 -6.42 -14.08
N ALA A 10 17.75 -7.30 -14.32
CA ALA A 10 17.64 -8.60 -14.99
C ALA A 10 17.64 -9.75 -13.98
N GLY A 11 17.06 -9.54 -12.78
CA GLY A 11 16.73 -10.61 -11.84
C GLY A 11 15.52 -11.45 -12.30
N ALA A 12 15.06 -12.38 -11.48
CA ALA A 12 13.95 -13.27 -11.86
C ALA A 12 12.67 -12.55 -12.30
N ALA A 13 12.28 -11.47 -11.61
CA ALA A 13 11.13 -10.66 -12.00
C ALA A 13 11.36 -9.91 -13.33
N GLY A 14 12.55 -9.36 -13.54
CA GLY A 14 12.88 -8.61 -14.75
C GLY A 14 12.96 -9.51 -15.98
N VAL A 15 13.61 -10.67 -15.84
CA VAL A 15 13.66 -11.71 -16.88
C VAL A 15 12.25 -12.19 -17.20
N ALA A 16 11.44 -12.52 -16.20
CA ALA A 16 10.06 -12.97 -16.41
C ALA A 16 9.19 -11.91 -17.11
N ALA A 17 9.30 -10.63 -16.71
CA ALA A 17 8.59 -9.54 -17.37
C ALA A 17 9.02 -9.37 -18.84
N ALA A 18 10.33 -9.36 -19.08
CA ALA A 18 10.90 -9.19 -20.42
C ALA A 18 10.51 -10.33 -21.37
N THR A 19 10.66 -11.59 -20.96
CA THR A 19 10.30 -12.74 -21.82
C THR A 19 8.80 -12.77 -22.09
N ARG A 20 7.96 -12.41 -21.11
CA ARG A 20 6.51 -12.29 -21.26
C ARG A 20 6.12 -11.21 -22.27
N LEU A 21 6.73 -10.03 -22.20
CA LEU A 21 6.51 -8.93 -23.14
C LEU A 21 6.95 -9.29 -24.58
N ILE A 22 8.14 -9.87 -24.73
CA ILE A 22 8.67 -10.31 -26.03
C ILE A 22 7.76 -11.36 -26.65
N ALA A 23 7.31 -12.35 -25.86
CA ALA A 23 6.37 -13.38 -26.32
C ALA A 23 5.00 -12.80 -26.74
N LYS A 24 4.63 -11.63 -26.24
CA LYS A 24 3.41 -10.88 -26.63
C LYS A 24 3.65 -9.89 -27.78
N GLY A 25 4.86 -9.83 -28.34
CA GLY A 25 5.21 -9.03 -29.52
C GLY A 25 5.75 -7.62 -29.22
N TYR A 26 5.99 -7.27 -27.95
CA TYR A 26 6.60 -6.00 -27.57
C TYR A 26 8.11 -6.11 -27.72
N LYS A 27 8.67 -5.49 -28.77
CA LYS A 27 10.10 -5.60 -29.12
C LYS A 27 10.90 -4.34 -28.81
N ASN A 28 10.24 -3.19 -28.63
CA ASN A 28 10.88 -1.96 -28.19
C ASN A 28 11.14 -1.99 -26.67
N LEU A 29 12.01 -2.91 -26.27
CA LEU A 29 12.34 -3.23 -24.89
C LEU A 29 13.83 -2.97 -24.63
N THR A 30 14.16 -2.46 -23.46
CA THR A 30 15.55 -2.37 -22.98
C THR A 30 15.61 -2.80 -21.53
N ILE A 31 16.65 -3.53 -21.13
CA ILE A 31 16.89 -3.96 -19.76
C ILE A 31 18.17 -3.28 -19.26
N LEU A 32 18.12 -2.64 -18.11
CA LEU A 32 19.30 -2.07 -17.44
C LEU A 32 19.67 -2.97 -16.26
N GLU A 33 20.81 -3.66 -16.36
CA GLU A 33 21.32 -4.53 -15.30
C GLU A 33 22.60 -3.93 -14.72
N ALA A 34 22.65 -3.79 -13.39
CA ALA A 34 23.77 -3.17 -12.70
C ALA A 34 24.97 -4.11 -12.60
N GLU A 35 24.72 -5.43 -12.54
CA GLU A 35 25.75 -6.46 -12.64
C GLU A 35 26.20 -6.69 -14.08
N ASN A 36 27.24 -7.50 -14.25
CA ASN A 36 27.73 -7.95 -15.55
C ASN A 36 27.08 -9.27 -16.02
N ARG A 37 25.95 -9.66 -15.41
CA ARG A 37 25.24 -10.91 -15.66
C ARG A 37 23.75 -10.77 -15.37
N ILE A 38 22.94 -11.62 -16.01
CA ILE A 38 21.54 -11.80 -15.62
C ILE A 38 21.44 -12.65 -14.33
N GLY A 39 20.26 -12.60 -13.72
CA GLY A 39 19.83 -13.48 -12.65
C GLY A 39 19.76 -12.85 -11.26
N GLY A 40 20.43 -11.71 -11.04
CA GLY A 40 20.41 -11.00 -9.75
C GLY A 40 20.77 -11.92 -8.59
N ARG A 41 19.85 -12.09 -7.63
CA ARG A 41 20.00 -12.97 -6.46
C ARG A 41 19.93 -14.48 -6.77
N ILE A 42 19.72 -14.87 -8.02
CA ILE A 42 19.96 -16.24 -8.49
C ILE A 42 21.34 -16.27 -9.12
N HIS A 43 22.27 -16.97 -8.47
CA HIS A 43 23.66 -17.03 -8.91
C HIS A 43 24.25 -18.41 -8.68
N THR A 44 24.20 -19.23 -9.73
CA THR A 44 24.84 -20.54 -9.80
C THR A 44 26.28 -20.37 -10.27
N VAL A 45 27.25 -20.99 -9.59
CA VAL A 45 28.68 -20.97 -9.97
C VAL A 45 29.29 -22.38 -9.96
N PRO A 46 30.28 -22.67 -10.83
CA PRO A 46 31.07 -23.90 -10.71
C PRO A 46 31.81 -23.96 -9.38
N PHE A 47 31.66 -25.06 -8.65
CA PHE A 47 32.34 -25.31 -7.37
C PHE A 47 32.27 -26.81 -7.04
N GLY A 48 33.33 -27.37 -6.46
CA GLY A 48 33.37 -28.80 -6.16
C GLY A 48 33.28 -29.68 -7.40
N ALA A 49 32.39 -30.66 -7.37
CA ALA A 49 32.19 -31.61 -8.46
C ALA A 49 31.32 -31.06 -9.60
N ASN A 50 30.41 -30.12 -9.31
CA ASN A 50 29.43 -29.57 -10.24
C ASN A 50 29.28 -28.04 -10.05
N VAL A 51 28.10 -27.59 -9.63
CA VAL A 51 27.77 -26.20 -9.34
C VAL A 51 27.19 -26.05 -7.94
N VAL A 52 27.30 -24.85 -7.37
CA VAL A 52 26.58 -24.45 -6.15
C VAL A 52 25.78 -23.18 -6.42
N ASP A 53 24.65 -23.05 -5.73
CA ASP A 53 23.84 -21.84 -5.77
C ASP A 53 24.21 -20.91 -4.61
N LEU A 54 24.80 -19.77 -4.94
CA LEU A 54 25.18 -18.75 -3.97
C LEU A 54 23.95 -18.04 -3.37
N GLY A 55 22.83 -18.05 -4.11
CA GLY A 55 21.57 -17.42 -3.70
C GLY A 55 20.46 -18.46 -3.55
N ALA A 56 19.36 -18.26 -4.29
CA ALA A 56 18.25 -19.22 -4.32
C ALA A 56 18.75 -20.61 -4.75
N GLN A 57 18.36 -21.65 -4.00
CA GLN A 57 18.82 -23.03 -4.20
C GLN A 57 17.68 -24.04 -4.39
N TRP A 58 16.52 -23.80 -3.78
CA TRP A 58 15.42 -24.77 -3.75
C TRP A 58 14.15 -24.28 -4.44
N CYS A 59 13.49 -25.19 -5.15
CA CYS A 59 12.11 -24.99 -5.58
C CYS A 59 11.18 -25.51 -4.48
N HIS A 60 10.40 -24.60 -3.87
CA HIS A 60 9.55 -24.93 -2.74
C HIS A 60 8.19 -25.48 -3.19
N GLY A 61 7.97 -26.79 -3.13
CA GLY A 61 6.70 -27.45 -3.42
C GLY A 61 6.41 -27.68 -4.91
N GLU A 62 5.59 -28.70 -5.17
CA GLU A 62 5.14 -29.12 -6.50
C GLU A 62 3.81 -28.47 -6.91
N ALA A 63 2.96 -28.09 -5.96
CA ALA A 63 1.69 -27.42 -6.22
C ALA A 63 1.82 -25.89 -6.10
N ASN A 64 1.05 -25.16 -6.89
CA ASN A 64 0.97 -23.68 -6.84
C ASN A 64 2.32 -22.94 -6.99
N ASN A 65 3.34 -23.59 -7.56
CA ASN A 65 4.65 -23.00 -7.77
C ASN A 65 5.02 -22.98 -9.27
N VAL A 66 5.14 -21.78 -9.84
CA VAL A 66 5.45 -21.60 -11.27
C VAL A 66 6.83 -22.13 -11.67
N CYS A 67 7.82 -22.12 -10.77
CA CYS A 67 9.14 -22.71 -11.06
C CYS A 67 9.01 -24.22 -11.28
N TYR A 68 8.24 -24.91 -10.43
CA TYR A 68 7.99 -26.34 -10.59
C TYR A 68 7.18 -26.63 -11.86
N GLN A 69 6.13 -25.86 -12.12
CA GLN A 69 5.30 -26.01 -13.32
C GLN A 69 6.13 -25.89 -14.61
N LEU A 70 7.09 -24.96 -14.64
CA LEU A 70 7.99 -24.76 -15.77
C LEU A 70 9.03 -25.88 -15.92
N GLY A 71 9.59 -26.39 -14.81
CA GLY A 71 10.69 -27.36 -14.84
C GLY A 71 10.29 -28.84 -14.78
N SER A 72 9.14 -29.19 -14.21
CA SER A 72 8.74 -30.57 -13.87
C SER A 72 8.79 -31.55 -15.06
N LYS A 73 8.38 -31.09 -16.25
CA LYS A 73 8.39 -31.90 -17.48
C LYS A 73 9.78 -32.11 -18.09
N LEU A 74 10.79 -31.42 -17.57
CA LEU A 74 12.14 -31.34 -18.15
C LEU A 74 13.18 -32.13 -17.34
N ASN A 75 12.74 -32.90 -16.34
CA ASN A 75 13.59 -33.76 -15.50
C ASN A 75 14.77 -33.00 -14.86
N VAL A 76 14.52 -31.77 -14.40
CA VAL A 76 15.54 -30.89 -13.78
C VAL A 76 15.51 -30.90 -12.26
N PHE A 77 14.47 -31.50 -11.67
CA PHE A 77 14.30 -31.58 -10.22
C PHE A 77 14.72 -32.94 -9.68
N ASP A 78 15.20 -32.93 -8.44
CA ASP A 78 15.37 -34.10 -7.60
C ASP A 78 15.02 -33.74 -6.15
N SER A 79 14.71 -34.74 -5.33
CA SER A 79 14.31 -34.57 -3.95
C SER A 79 15.24 -35.33 -3.00
N ASN A 80 15.62 -34.68 -1.91
CA ASN A 80 16.34 -35.31 -0.81
C ASN A 80 15.87 -34.71 0.52
N THR A 81 14.68 -35.11 0.97
CA THR A 81 13.99 -34.52 2.14
C THR A 81 14.73 -34.74 3.46
N ALA A 82 15.48 -35.84 3.59
CA ALA A 82 16.10 -36.27 4.83
C ALA A 82 17.12 -35.29 5.45
N ARG A 83 17.60 -34.27 4.71
CA ARG A 83 18.69 -33.37 5.12
C ARG A 83 18.31 -32.33 6.19
N TYR A 84 17.05 -31.94 6.26
CA TYR A 84 16.55 -30.89 7.15
C TYR A 84 15.36 -31.35 8.01
N GLU A 85 15.05 -32.64 7.98
CA GLU A 85 14.10 -33.27 8.90
C GLU A 85 14.80 -33.73 10.19
N ASN A 86 16.09 -34.09 10.10
CA ASN A 86 16.87 -34.67 11.19
C ASN A 86 18.10 -33.79 11.51
N PHE A 87 18.03 -32.96 12.54
CA PHE A 87 19.14 -32.10 12.98
C PHE A 87 20.01 -32.79 14.03
N GLU A 88 21.29 -33.03 13.70
CA GLU A 88 22.28 -33.50 14.68
C GLU A 88 22.77 -32.32 15.54
N LEU A 89 22.13 -32.12 16.71
CA LEU A 89 22.51 -31.08 17.67
C LEU A 89 23.80 -31.46 18.40
N THR A 90 24.85 -30.67 18.21
CA THR A 90 26.17 -30.90 18.83
C THR A 90 26.58 -29.70 19.67
N LYS A 91 26.93 -29.94 20.93
CA LYS A 91 27.44 -28.93 21.86
C LYS A 91 28.90 -28.56 21.51
N SER A 92 29.33 -27.35 21.86
CA SER A 92 30.67 -26.83 21.54
C SER A 92 31.83 -27.56 22.24
N ASN A 93 31.53 -28.40 23.24
CA ASN A 93 32.46 -29.34 23.87
C ASN A 93 32.64 -30.65 23.06
N GLY A 94 31.80 -30.89 22.04
CA GLY A 94 31.76 -32.09 21.20
C GLY A 94 30.74 -33.15 21.61
N GLU A 95 29.98 -32.91 22.67
CA GLU A 95 28.91 -33.79 23.13
C GLU A 95 27.69 -33.68 22.18
N ARG A 96 27.15 -34.81 21.75
CA ARG A 96 25.92 -34.86 20.96
C ARG A 96 24.72 -34.92 21.87
N VAL A 97 23.71 -34.10 21.61
CA VAL A 97 22.41 -34.23 22.29
C VAL A 97 21.78 -35.54 21.81
N PRO A 98 21.19 -36.36 22.71
CA PRO A 98 20.47 -37.57 22.31
C PRO A 98 19.43 -37.27 21.22
N MET A 99 19.30 -38.18 20.26
CA MET A 99 18.40 -37.99 19.10
C MET A 99 16.96 -37.75 19.55
N GLU A 100 16.46 -38.53 20.51
CA GLU A 100 15.12 -38.40 21.08
C GLU A 100 14.86 -36.99 21.66
N GLN A 101 15.85 -36.41 22.34
CA GLN A 101 15.72 -35.05 22.89
C GLN A 101 15.75 -33.99 21.78
N SER A 102 16.57 -34.19 20.76
CA SER A 102 16.65 -33.29 19.60
C SER A 102 15.34 -33.28 18.81
N GLU A 103 14.75 -34.46 18.58
CA GLU A 103 13.46 -34.65 17.91
C GLU A 103 12.33 -33.99 18.71
N LYS A 104 12.25 -34.24 20.03
CA LYS A 104 11.26 -33.59 20.93
C LYS A 104 11.32 -32.06 20.84
N LEU A 105 12.51 -31.49 20.89
CA LEU A 105 12.70 -30.03 20.84
C LEU A 105 12.29 -29.43 19.48
N MET A 106 12.62 -30.10 18.37
CA MET A 106 12.20 -29.68 17.04
C MET A 106 10.68 -29.82 16.85
N GLU A 107 10.08 -30.92 17.32
CA GLU A 107 8.64 -31.14 17.27
C GLU A 107 7.87 -30.08 18.08
N ALA A 108 8.40 -29.65 19.22
CA ALA A 108 7.85 -28.52 19.97
C ALA A 108 7.77 -27.25 19.09
N MET A 109 8.85 -26.92 18.37
CA MET A 109 8.88 -25.75 17.48
C MET A 109 7.90 -25.87 16.32
N TRP A 110 7.83 -27.04 15.68
CA TRP A 110 6.85 -27.29 14.62
C TRP A 110 5.41 -27.24 15.12
N THR A 111 5.16 -27.67 16.36
CA THR A 111 3.84 -27.55 16.99
C THR A 111 3.50 -26.10 17.30
N ILE A 112 4.47 -25.29 17.74
CA ILE A 112 4.27 -23.85 17.98
C ILE A 112 3.93 -23.13 16.68
N LEU A 113 4.69 -23.35 15.61
CA LEU A 113 4.51 -22.65 14.33
C LEU A 113 3.39 -23.23 13.46
N GLY A 114 3.06 -24.52 13.64
CA GLY A 114 2.07 -25.26 12.87
C GLY A 114 0.69 -25.30 13.52
N THR A 115 0.61 -25.78 14.77
CA THR A 115 -0.68 -26.03 15.45
C THR A 115 -1.26 -24.75 16.05
N HIS A 116 -0.43 -23.81 16.49
CA HIS A 116 -0.89 -22.56 17.11
C HIS A 116 -1.06 -21.40 16.11
N LYS A 117 -1.17 -21.67 14.80
CA LYS A 117 -1.36 -20.65 13.74
C LYS A 117 -2.55 -19.72 14.04
N ASN A 118 -3.66 -20.26 14.54
CA ASN A 118 -4.83 -19.45 14.88
C ASN A 118 -4.55 -18.43 16.00
N GLU A 119 -3.80 -18.82 17.03
CA GLU A 119 -3.40 -17.90 18.10
C GLU A 119 -2.41 -16.85 17.58
N LEU A 120 -1.43 -17.29 16.79
CA LEU A 120 -0.43 -16.40 16.18
C LEU A 120 -1.09 -15.35 15.26
N SER A 121 -2.15 -15.69 14.53
CA SER A 121 -2.87 -14.76 13.66
C SER A 121 -3.54 -13.59 14.39
N HIS A 122 -3.81 -13.72 15.69
CA HIS A 122 -4.39 -12.67 16.53
C HIS A 122 -3.38 -12.07 17.52
N TYR A 123 -2.14 -12.55 17.50
CA TYR A 123 -1.11 -12.12 18.44
C TYR A 123 -0.68 -10.68 18.16
N ARG A 124 -0.56 -9.88 19.23
CA ARG A 124 -0.10 -8.48 19.15
C ARG A 124 1.35 -8.38 19.61
N GLY A 125 2.25 -8.84 18.77
CA GLY A 125 3.68 -8.83 19.05
C GLY A 125 4.50 -9.52 17.97
N SER A 126 5.78 -9.69 18.27
CA SER A 126 6.72 -10.35 17.35
C SER A 126 6.59 -11.86 17.36
N LEU A 127 7.05 -12.52 16.29
CA LEU A 127 7.18 -13.96 16.23
C LEU A 127 8.02 -14.49 17.41
N GLY A 128 9.14 -13.85 17.69
CA GLY A 128 10.03 -14.26 18.78
C GLY A 128 9.37 -14.20 20.17
N SER A 129 8.53 -13.21 20.43
CA SER A 129 7.78 -13.12 21.70
C SER A 129 6.80 -14.28 21.85
N PHE A 130 6.09 -14.63 20.78
CA PHE A 130 5.15 -15.74 20.75
C PHE A 130 5.84 -17.09 20.94
N VAL A 131 6.93 -17.34 20.20
CA VAL A 131 7.68 -18.59 20.30
C VAL A 131 8.28 -18.76 21.69
N LEU A 132 8.87 -17.69 22.25
CA LEU A 132 9.47 -17.74 23.60
C LEU A 132 8.43 -18.05 24.68
N GLU A 133 7.25 -17.47 24.60
CA GLU A 133 6.15 -17.73 25.54
C GLU A 133 5.71 -19.19 25.48
N LYS A 134 5.40 -19.69 24.28
CA LYS A 134 4.92 -21.07 24.08
C LYS A 134 5.99 -22.09 24.44
N PHE A 135 7.23 -21.90 23.99
CA PHE A 135 8.32 -22.83 24.24
C PHE A 135 8.58 -23.01 25.74
N ARG A 136 8.48 -21.94 26.54
CA ARG A 136 8.55 -22.04 28.01
C ARG A 136 7.46 -22.94 28.59
N SER A 137 6.22 -22.81 28.11
CA SER A 137 5.12 -23.67 28.56
C SER A 137 5.35 -25.15 28.22
N PHE A 138 5.98 -25.46 27.08
CA PHE A 138 6.34 -26.85 26.75
C PHE A 138 7.36 -27.42 27.75
N LEU A 139 8.40 -26.65 28.10
CA LEU A 139 9.44 -27.07 29.05
C LEU A 139 8.93 -27.29 30.48
N GLU A 140 7.78 -26.72 30.84
CA GLU A 140 7.13 -26.95 32.15
C GLU A 140 6.38 -28.29 32.22
N THR A 141 6.17 -28.97 31.08
CA THR A 141 5.46 -30.25 31.05
C THR A 141 6.39 -31.43 31.41
N PRO A 142 5.86 -32.50 32.04
CA PRO A 142 6.68 -33.67 32.41
C PRO A 142 7.38 -34.37 31.24
N GLU A 143 6.86 -34.21 30.02
CA GLU A 143 7.39 -34.82 28.79
C GLU A 143 8.81 -34.33 28.44
N TYR A 144 9.17 -33.11 28.85
CA TYR A 144 10.47 -32.49 28.61
C TYR A 144 11.39 -32.55 29.84
N GLY A 145 11.00 -33.27 30.89
CA GLY A 145 11.73 -33.33 32.17
C GLY A 145 13.10 -34.00 32.09
N ASP A 146 13.40 -34.73 31.02
CA ASP A 146 14.71 -35.33 30.75
C ASP A 146 15.70 -34.39 30.05
N ILE A 147 15.25 -33.17 29.69
CA ILE A 147 16.07 -32.15 29.01
C ILE A 147 16.49 -31.08 30.01
N ASP A 148 17.80 -30.87 30.16
CA ASP A 148 18.31 -29.84 31.06
C ASP A 148 18.09 -28.41 30.50
N HIS A 149 17.98 -27.43 31.40
CA HIS A 149 17.71 -26.04 31.03
C HIS A 149 18.76 -25.41 30.11
N ASP A 150 20.05 -25.79 30.20
CA ASP A 150 21.10 -25.22 29.35
C ASP A 150 20.95 -25.75 27.92
N THR A 151 20.72 -27.06 27.75
CA THR A 151 20.44 -27.66 26.45
C THR A 151 19.20 -27.05 25.80
N ALA A 152 18.10 -26.91 26.55
CA ALA A 152 16.86 -26.31 26.03
C ALA A 152 17.04 -24.84 25.61
N TYR A 153 17.77 -24.04 26.41
CA TYR A 153 18.06 -22.65 26.08
C TYR A 153 18.97 -22.51 24.85
N GLN A 154 20.01 -23.34 24.73
CA GLN A 154 20.90 -23.30 23.58
C GLN A 154 20.22 -23.80 22.31
N PHE A 155 19.33 -24.78 22.43
CA PHE A 155 18.45 -25.17 21.33
C PHE A 155 17.60 -23.98 20.86
N LEU A 156 17.00 -23.23 21.78
CA LEU A 156 16.21 -22.03 21.43
C LEU A 156 17.04 -21.00 20.66
N GLU A 157 18.28 -20.75 21.09
CA GLU A 157 19.22 -19.85 20.39
C GLU A 157 19.61 -20.38 18.99
N PHE A 158 19.78 -21.71 18.84
CA PHE A 158 19.97 -22.34 17.54
C PHE A 158 18.74 -22.15 16.64
N PHE A 159 17.55 -22.46 17.15
CA PHE A 159 16.31 -22.37 16.39
C PHE A 159 16.01 -20.93 15.98
N HIS A 160 16.29 -19.95 16.84
CA HIS A 160 16.23 -18.53 16.50
C HIS A 160 17.11 -18.21 15.28
N LYS A 161 18.37 -18.69 15.22
CA LYS A 161 19.28 -18.46 14.09
C LYS A 161 18.82 -19.18 12.82
N PHE A 162 18.32 -20.40 12.97
CA PHE A 162 17.76 -21.19 11.89
C PHE A 162 16.53 -20.49 11.28
N GLU A 163 15.57 -20.08 12.10
CA GLU A 163 14.36 -19.39 11.66
C GLU A 163 14.68 -18.02 11.02
N ASN A 164 15.61 -17.26 11.60
CA ASN A 164 16.10 -16.02 10.98
C ASN A 164 16.71 -16.26 9.60
N SER A 165 17.25 -17.46 9.33
CA SER A 165 17.77 -17.82 8.01
C SER A 165 16.65 -18.10 7.01
N ILE A 166 15.47 -18.53 7.46
CA ILE A 166 14.28 -18.73 6.63
C ILE A 166 13.64 -17.37 6.31
N GLU A 167 13.43 -16.53 7.32
CA GLU A 167 12.80 -15.21 7.15
C GLU A 167 13.77 -14.14 6.62
N SER A 168 15.08 -14.38 6.66
CA SER A 168 16.12 -13.36 6.45
C SER A 168 15.91 -12.14 7.37
N SER A 169 15.63 -12.37 8.65
CA SER A 169 15.54 -11.32 9.68
C SER A 169 16.87 -11.16 10.43
N ASP A 170 17.05 -10.01 11.10
CA ASP A 170 18.15 -9.84 12.05
C ASP A 170 17.85 -10.53 13.39
N SER A 171 16.56 -10.64 13.69
CA SER A 171 16.00 -11.34 14.82
C SER A 171 14.52 -11.63 14.54
N TRP A 172 14.02 -12.79 14.96
CA TRP A 172 12.58 -13.08 15.01
C TRP A 172 11.74 -12.09 15.85
N PHE A 173 12.38 -11.23 16.65
CA PHE A 173 11.72 -10.14 17.38
C PHE A 173 11.39 -8.96 16.46
N ASP A 174 12.02 -8.90 15.28
CA ASP A 174 11.71 -7.95 14.23
C ASP A 174 10.57 -8.45 13.33
N THR A 175 10.33 -9.77 13.28
CA THR A 175 9.29 -10.40 12.46
C THR A 175 7.92 -10.23 13.10
N SER A 176 6.93 -9.79 12.32
CA SER A 176 5.54 -9.70 12.77
C SER A 176 4.99 -11.10 13.08
N GLY A 177 4.37 -11.27 14.26
CA GLY A 177 3.70 -12.51 14.63
C GLY A 177 2.62 -12.92 13.62
N PRO A 178 1.54 -12.14 13.44
CA PRO A 178 0.51 -12.44 12.45
C PRO A 178 1.05 -12.36 11.01
N GLY A 179 1.98 -11.43 10.74
CA GLY A 179 2.59 -11.25 9.42
C GLY A 179 3.38 -12.48 8.94
N TYR A 180 3.92 -13.30 9.84
CA TYR A 180 4.55 -14.59 9.51
C TYR A 180 3.63 -15.50 8.69
N LEU A 181 2.33 -15.50 9.02
CA LEU A 181 1.32 -16.37 8.39
C LEU A 181 0.82 -15.87 7.03
N HIS A 182 1.28 -14.70 6.59
CA HIS A 182 0.84 -14.15 5.30
C HIS A 182 1.54 -14.83 4.12
N TYR A 183 2.66 -15.51 4.37
CA TYR A 183 3.31 -16.35 3.38
C TYR A 183 2.45 -17.58 3.08
N TRP A 184 2.29 -17.91 1.81
CA TRP A 184 1.60 -19.13 1.41
C TRP A 184 2.61 -20.23 1.09
N GLU A 185 2.54 -21.32 1.86
CA GLU A 185 3.31 -22.52 1.57
C GLU A 185 2.76 -23.19 0.31
N CYS A 186 3.66 -23.64 -0.57
CA CYS A 186 3.32 -24.44 -1.74
C CYS A 186 3.32 -25.92 -1.36
N ASP A 187 2.27 -26.66 -1.69
CA ASP A 187 2.15 -28.06 -1.26
C ASP A 187 3.26 -28.94 -1.87
N GLY A 188 3.70 -29.92 -1.07
CA GLY A 188 4.68 -30.91 -1.43
C GLY A 188 6.06 -30.65 -0.81
N ASN A 189 7.14 -31.02 -1.49
CA ASN A 189 8.48 -30.97 -0.94
C ASN A 189 9.09 -29.55 -1.04
N PRO A 190 9.44 -28.90 0.08
CA PRO A 190 10.00 -27.55 0.07
C PRO A 190 11.47 -27.50 -0.40
N LEU A 191 12.14 -28.64 -0.61
CA LEU A 191 13.60 -28.74 -0.82
C LEU A 191 13.97 -29.39 -2.15
N LEU A 192 13.17 -29.20 -3.20
CA LEU A 192 13.51 -29.70 -4.53
C LEU A 192 14.78 -29.01 -5.06
N ASN A 193 15.78 -29.80 -5.41
CA ASN A 193 17.07 -29.30 -5.94
C ASN A 193 17.12 -29.39 -7.46
N TRP A 194 17.95 -28.53 -8.08
CA TRP A 194 18.13 -28.43 -9.53
C TRP A 194 19.21 -29.39 -10.09
N ARG A 195 19.43 -30.52 -9.41
CA ARG A 195 20.46 -31.51 -9.71
C ARG A 195 21.85 -30.88 -9.87
N ASP A 196 22.54 -31.24 -10.95
CA ASP A 196 23.86 -30.79 -11.35
C ASP A 196 23.86 -29.46 -12.13
N LYS A 197 22.70 -28.81 -12.32
CA LYS A 197 22.54 -27.63 -13.21
C LYS A 197 22.45 -26.32 -12.45
N GLY A 198 21.94 -26.38 -11.21
CA GLY A 198 21.67 -25.24 -10.34
C GLY A 198 20.47 -24.40 -10.79
N TYR A 199 20.07 -23.46 -9.95
CA TYR A 199 18.83 -22.69 -10.14
C TYR A 199 18.84 -21.83 -11.41
N ARG A 200 20.00 -21.42 -11.95
CA ARG A 200 20.08 -20.67 -13.22
C ARG A 200 19.29 -21.29 -14.37
N THR A 201 19.04 -22.60 -14.32
CA THR A 201 18.21 -23.35 -15.27
C THR A 201 16.83 -22.73 -15.49
N ILE A 202 16.24 -22.07 -14.48
CA ILE A 202 14.94 -21.41 -14.62
C ILE A 202 14.96 -20.31 -15.69
N PHE A 203 16.09 -19.60 -15.86
CA PHE A 203 16.22 -18.55 -16.88
C PHE A 203 16.28 -19.14 -18.27
N GLU A 204 16.97 -20.27 -18.44
CA GLU A 204 17.00 -20.98 -19.72
C GLU A 204 15.60 -21.47 -20.11
N ILE A 205 14.79 -21.90 -19.14
CA ILE A 205 13.40 -22.30 -19.40
C ILE A 205 12.54 -21.07 -19.78
N LEU A 206 12.64 -19.97 -19.05
CA LEU A 206 11.90 -18.73 -19.35
C LEU A 206 12.26 -18.14 -20.72
N MET A 207 13.52 -18.26 -21.13
CA MET A 207 14.03 -17.83 -22.43
C MET A 207 13.79 -18.87 -23.54
N GLN A 208 13.13 -20.00 -23.24
CA GLN A 208 12.86 -21.09 -24.18
C GLN A 208 14.14 -21.68 -24.80
N ARG A 209 15.23 -21.72 -24.03
CA ARG A 209 16.54 -22.29 -24.40
C ARG A 209 16.75 -23.69 -23.82
N TYR A 210 15.83 -24.19 -23.00
CA TYR A 210 15.93 -25.51 -22.37
C TYR A 210 14.63 -26.34 -22.47
N PRO A 211 14.71 -27.63 -22.85
CA PRO A 211 15.89 -28.34 -23.38
C PRO A 211 16.26 -27.76 -24.77
N LEU A 212 17.50 -28.00 -25.25
CA LEU A 212 18.09 -27.39 -26.48
C LEU A 212 17.02 -26.97 -27.52
N PRO A 213 16.96 -25.68 -27.91
CA PRO A 213 15.81 -25.13 -28.61
C PRO A 213 15.69 -25.61 -30.06
N ILE A 214 14.45 -25.59 -30.58
CA ILE A 214 14.24 -25.31 -32.02
C ILE A 214 14.53 -23.82 -32.17
N ALA A 215 15.63 -23.46 -32.86
CA ALA A 215 16.26 -22.12 -32.83
C ALA A 215 15.35 -20.90 -33.13
N LYS A 216 14.11 -21.10 -33.60
CA LYS A 216 13.20 -20.04 -34.02
C LYS A 216 12.47 -19.31 -32.87
N ASP A 217 12.28 -19.97 -31.73
CA ASP A 217 11.46 -19.43 -30.62
C ASP A 217 12.27 -19.01 -29.38
N ALA A 218 13.59 -19.27 -29.38
CA ALA A 218 14.48 -18.91 -28.27
C ALA A 218 14.63 -17.38 -28.14
N ILE A 219 14.53 -16.88 -26.92
CA ILE A 219 14.66 -15.45 -26.61
C ILE A 219 16.12 -15.17 -26.22
N ASN A 220 16.75 -14.20 -26.88
CA ASN A 220 18.09 -13.73 -26.54
C ASN A 220 18.06 -12.44 -25.71
N LEU A 221 17.84 -12.56 -24.40
CA LEU A 221 17.70 -11.38 -23.53
C LEU A 221 18.96 -10.54 -23.44
N GLU A 222 20.13 -11.13 -23.67
CA GLU A 222 21.41 -10.43 -23.69
C GLU A 222 21.44 -9.34 -24.77
N GLU A 223 20.69 -9.49 -25.87
CA GLU A 223 20.55 -8.45 -26.91
C GLU A 223 19.73 -7.24 -26.46
N TYR A 224 18.85 -7.43 -25.47
CA TYR A 224 18.03 -6.37 -24.87
C TYR A 224 18.67 -5.78 -23.62
N THR A 225 19.76 -6.38 -23.11
CA THR A 225 20.31 -6.07 -21.78
C THR A 225 21.58 -5.22 -21.88
N HIS A 226 21.55 -4.05 -21.26
CA HIS A 226 22.72 -3.22 -21.03
C HIS A 226 23.27 -3.51 -19.63
N PHE A 227 24.34 -4.30 -19.58
CA PHE A 227 25.05 -4.64 -18.35
C PHE A 227 25.88 -3.48 -17.79
N ASN A 228 26.23 -3.56 -16.51
CA ASN A 228 26.97 -2.53 -15.78
C ASN A 228 26.27 -1.15 -15.78
N LYS A 229 24.94 -1.13 -15.87
CA LYS A 229 24.09 0.07 -15.85
C LYS A 229 23.37 0.21 -14.53
N SER A 230 24.05 0.77 -13.54
CA SER A 230 23.42 1.13 -12.27
C SER A 230 22.56 2.38 -12.42
N VAL A 231 21.28 2.29 -12.05
CA VAL A 231 20.35 3.44 -12.14
C VAL A 231 20.61 4.43 -11.00
N ALA A 232 20.77 5.70 -11.36
CA ALA A 232 20.96 6.81 -10.44
C ALA A 232 19.62 7.47 -10.06
N ASN A 233 18.74 7.70 -11.04
CA ASN A 233 17.47 8.40 -10.86
C ASN A 233 16.44 7.98 -11.93
N ILE A 234 15.18 7.93 -11.53
CA ILE A 234 14.00 7.68 -12.35
C ILE A 234 13.15 8.94 -12.28
N CYS A 235 13.20 9.74 -13.34
CA CYS A 235 12.39 10.93 -13.49
C CYS A 235 11.06 10.56 -14.14
N TRP A 236 9.99 10.51 -13.36
CA TRP A 236 8.66 10.10 -13.78
C TRP A 236 7.71 11.30 -13.70
N ASN A 237 7.44 11.96 -14.82
CA ASN A 237 6.57 13.14 -14.79
C ASN A 237 5.09 12.75 -14.87
N SER A 238 4.24 13.59 -14.28
CA SER A 238 2.79 13.36 -14.25
C SER A 238 2.08 13.81 -15.52
N GLY A 239 2.75 14.43 -16.50
CA GLY A 239 2.10 14.92 -17.72
C GLY A 239 1.58 13.78 -18.63
N PRO A 240 0.48 13.99 -19.37
CA PRO A 240 -0.12 12.97 -20.24
C PRO A 240 0.77 12.53 -21.41
N ASP A 241 1.61 13.43 -21.91
CA ASP A 241 2.48 13.20 -23.07
C ASP A 241 3.98 13.09 -22.68
N GLN A 242 4.28 12.96 -21.38
CA GLN A 242 5.67 12.92 -20.90
C GLN A 242 6.16 11.50 -20.67
N THR A 243 7.40 11.26 -21.09
CA THR A 243 8.08 9.97 -20.95
C THR A 243 8.80 9.89 -19.61
N VAL A 244 9.04 8.69 -19.13
CA VAL A 244 9.92 8.46 -17.99
C VAL A 244 11.37 8.52 -18.46
N SER A 245 12.19 9.33 -17.80
CA SER A 245 13.62 9.46 -18.11
C SER A 245 14.44 8.80 -17.00
N VAL A 246 15.22 7.79 -17.35
CA VAL A 246 16.03 7.01 -16.41
C VAL A 246 17.51 7.32 -16.63
N ARG A 247 18.14 7.93 -15.63
CA ARG A 247 19.56 8.26 -15.64
C ARG A 247 20.36 7.22 -14.88
N CYS A 248 21.40 6.69 -15.49
CA CYS A 248 22.39 5.81 -14.87
C CYS A 248 23.52 6.60 -14.17
N THR A 249 24.28 5.93 -13.31
CA THR A 249 25.41 6.53 -12.57
C THR A 249 26.56 6.98 -13.48
N ASP A 250 26.66 6.41 -14.68
CA ASP A 250 27.60 6.83 -15.73
C ASP A 250 27.07 8.00 -16.59
N ASN A 251 25.96 8.62 -16.17
CA ASN A 251 25.24 9.69 -16.86
C ASN A 251 24.57 9.30 -18.18
N THR A 252 24.53 8.02 -18.56
CA THR A 252 23.67 7.59 -19.67
C THR A 252 22.20 7.74 -19.30
N VAL A 253 21.35 8.11 -20.28
CA VAL A 253 19.93 8.38 -20.07
C VAL A 253 19.10 7.56 -21.05
N TYR A 254 18.00 6.98 -20.55
CA TYR A 254 17.07 6.17 -21.30
C TYR A 254 15.65 6.71 -21.11
N ASP A 255 15.00 7.09 -22.19
CA ASP A 255 13.60 7.52 -22.16
C ASP A 255 12.67 6.38 -22.55
N ALA A 256 11.62 6.17 -21.76
CA ALA A 256 10.64 5.11 -21.96
C ALA A 256 9.23 5.63 -21.72
N ASP A 257 8.26 4.99 -22.38
CA ASP A 257 6.84 5.24 -22.13
C ASP A 257 6.41 4.54 -20.83
N HIS A 258 7.05 3.39 -20.52
CA HIS A 258 6.85 2.64 -19.30
C HIS A 258 8.16 2.09 -18.73
N VAL A 259 8.27 2.11 -17.40
CA VAL A 259 9.36 1.45 -16.65
C VAL A 259 8.79 0.33 -15.80
N ILE A 260 9.39 -0.85 -15.84
CA ILE A 260 9.18 -1.93 -14.85
C ILE A 260 10.42 -1.96 -13.96
N SER A 261 10.28 -1.48 -12.74
CA SER A 261 11.34 -1.48 -11.74
C SER A 261 11.34 -2.80 -10.98
N THR A 262 12.46 -3.54 -11.04
CA THR A 262 12.72 -4.76 -10.26
C THR A 262 13.86 -4.61 -9.27
N VAL A 263 14.17 -3.35 -8.92
CA VAL A 263 15.21 -2.97 -7.98
C VAL A 263 15.00 -3.68 -6.65
N SER A 264 16.07 -4.25 -6.09
CA SER A 264 16.04 -4.94 -4.79
C SER A 264 15.43 -4.03 -3.71
N HIS A 265 14.62 -4.62 -2.83
CA HIS A 265 14.05 -3.90 -1.70
C HIS A 265 15.12 -3.24 -0.82
N GLY A 266 16.27 -3.88 -0.63
CA GLY A 266 17.38 -3.29 0.12
C GLY A 266 17.90 -2.00 -0.52
N VAL A 267 17.99 -1.96 -1.84
CA VAL A 267 18.38 -0.75 -2.59
C VAL A 267 17.29 0.31 -2.52
N LEU A 268 16.01 -0.09 -2.59
CA LEU A 268 14.90 0.84 -2.39
C LEU A 268 14.97 1.46 -0.98
N LYS A 269 15.16 0.68 0.08
CA LYS A 269 15.29 1.20 1.45
C LYS A 269 16.41 2.22 1.59
N GLU A 270 17.55 1.98 0.96
CA GLU A 270 18.70 2.90 1.01
C GLU A 270 18.48 4.16 0.16
N ARG A 271 17.84 4.04 -1.01
CA ARG A 271 17.91 5.07 -2.07
C ARG A 271 16.59 5.64 -2.53
N TYR A 272 15.42 5.22 -2.01
CA TYR A 272 14.12 5.70 -2.48
C TYR A 272 13.98 7.24 -2.49
N GLY A 273 14.63 7.93 -1.55
CA GLY A 273 14.60 9.39 -1.45
C GLY A 273 15.35 10.15 -2.55
N THR A 274 16.25 9.47 -3.28
CA THR A 274 17.03 10.07 -4.39
C THR A 274 16.81 9.36 -5.73
N LEU A 275 16.37 8.11 -5.69
CA LEU A 275 16.14 7.27 -6.86
C LEU A 275 14.92 7.72 -7.68
N PHE A 276 13.96 8.43 -7.10
CA PHE A 276 12.74 8.87 -7.79
C PHE A 276 12.60 10.38 -7.81
N THR A 277 12.18 10.93 -8.94
CA THR A 277 11.84 12.36 -9.10
C THR A 277 10.58 12.48 -9.95
N PRO A 278 9.46 13.03 -9.45
CA PRO A 278 9.25 13.55 -8.11
C PRO A 278 9.30 12.44 -7.03
N LYS A 279 9.22 12.86 -5.76
CA LYS A 279 9.26 11.94 -4.62
C LYS A 279 8.09 10.95 -4.68
N LEU A 280 8.33 9.74 -4.16
CA LEU A 280 7.29 8.71 -4.08
C LEU A 280 6.14 9.13 -3.15
N PRO A 281 4.89 8.72 -3.44
CA PRO A 281 3.75 8.94 -2.55
C PRO A 281 3.95 8.29 -1.17
N PRO A 282 3.36 8.85 -0.09
CA PRO A 282 3.53 8.35 1.28
C PRO A 282 3.23 6.85 1.45
N ILE A 283 2.18 6.33 0.80
CA ILE A 283 1.82 4.91 0.86
C ILE A 283 2.97 3.99 0.38
N LYS A 284 3.70 4.43 -0.66
CA LYS A 284 4.86 3.72 -1.20
C LYS A 284 6.06 3.82 -0.28
N VAL A 285 6.29 5.02 0.29
CA VAL A 285 7.37 5.25 1.27
C VAL A 285 7.16 4.38 2.50
N ASN A 286 5.93 4.33 3.03
CA ASN A 286 5.56 3.47 4.15
C ASN A 286 5.80 1.99 3.80
N ALA A 287 5.44 1.53 2.61
CA ALA A 287 5.73 0.15 2.18
C ALA A 287 7.24 -0.16 2.11
N ILE A 288 8.05 0.78 1.57
CA ILE A 288 9.51 0.65 1.53
C ILE A 288 10.10 0.58 2.94
N GLN A 289 9.62 1.44 3.85
CA GLN A 289 10.10 1.50 5.23
C GLN A 289 9.62 0.32 6.08
N GLY A 290 8.36 -0.09 5.90
CA GLY A 290 7.69 -1.11 6.69
C GLY A 290 8.18 -2.52 6.38
N LEU A 291 8.24 -2.91 5.11
CA LEU A 291 8.81 -4.22 4.73
C LEU A 291 10.31 -4.22 5.07
N SER A 292 10.80 -5.31 5.65
CA SER A 292 12.23 -5.44 6.01
C SER A 292 12.94 -6.38 5.04
N ILE A 293 14.27 -6.30 5.05
CA ILE A 293 15.17 -7.19 4.30
C ILE A 293 16.43 -7.36 5.12
N GLY A 294 16.81 -8.60 5.41
CA GLY A 294 18.01 -8.90 6.17
C GLY A 294 19.10 -9.53 5.32
N THR A 295 19.91 -10.36 5.94
CA THR A 295 21.12 -10.92 5.34
C THR A 295 21.25 -12.38 5.73
N VAL A 296 21.38 -13.26 4.75
CA VAL A 296 21.62 -14.69 4.88
C VAL A 296 22.75 -15.04 3.94
N ASN A 297 23.81 -15.63 4.48
CA ASN A 297 25.01 -16.00 3.73
C ASN A 297 25.33 -17.49 3.86
N LYS A 298 25.95 -18.00 2.80
CA LYS A 298 26.43 -19.38 2.69
C LYS A 298 27.96 -19.42 2.72
N LEU A 299 28.50 -20.46 3.35
CA LEU A 299 29.92 -20.69 3.56
C LEU A 299 30.28 -22.08 3.01
N PHE A 300 30.76 -22.15 1.77
CA PHE A 300 31.08 -23.41 1.10
C PHE A 300 32.54 -23.82 1.36
N LEU A 301 32.72 -25.07 1.79
CA LEU A 301 34.03 -25.70 1.99
C LEU A 301 34.12 -26.98 1.15
N GLU A 302 35.02 -27.02 0.17
CA GLU A 302 35.32 -28.23 -0.61
C GLU A 302 36.51 -28.97 0.02
N PHE A 303 36.40 -30.28 0.21
CA PHE A 303 37.49 -31.13 0.66
C PHE A 303 37.95 -32.08 -0.46
N ASP A 304 39.16 -32.63 -0.35
CA ASP A 304 39.65 -33.61 -1.34
C ASP A 304 38.78 -34.88 -1.35
N LYS A 305 38.33 -35.29 -0.17
CA LYS A 305 37.41 -36.40 0.06
C LYS A 305 36.58 -36.14 1.32
N PRO A 306 35.39 -36.73 1.44
CA PRO A 306 34.58 -36.59 2.65
C PRO A 306 35.34 -37.16 3.85
N PHE A 307 35.42 -36.40 4.95
CA PHE A 307 35.90 -36.91 6.23
C PHE A 307 34.75 -37.46 7.11
N TRP A 308 33.52 -37.37 6.60
CA TRP A 308 32.28 -37.79 7.24
C TRP A 308 31.70 -39.06 6.60
N PRO A 309 30.83 -39.80 7.31
CA PRO A 309 30.11 -40.96 6.77
C PRO A 309 29.14 -40.61 5.64
N LYS A 310 28.81 -41.58 4.77
CA LYS A 310 27.94 -41.37 3.60
C LYS A 310 26.53 -40.86 3.95
N ASP A 311 25.99 -41.29 5.09
CA ASP A 311 24.63 -40.98 5.51
C ASP A 311 24.57 -39.74 6.43
N TRP A 312 25.69 -39.05 6.62
CA TRP A 312 25.77 -37.84 7.44
C TRP A 312 25.21 -36.63 6.70
N GLN A 313 24.22 -35.97 7.28
CA GLN A 313 23.56 -34.81 6.66
C GLN A 313 24.18 -33.47 7.05
N GLY A 314 24.85 -33.42 8.19
CA GLY A 314 25.46 -32.21 8.74
C GLY A 314 25.45 -32.18 10.25
N LEU A 315 25.82 -31.05 10.83
CA LEU A 315 25.69 -30.77 12.26
C LEU A 315 25.11 -29.38 12.51
N SER A 316 24.35 -29.28 13.60
CA SER A 316 23.81 -28.04 14.16
C SER A 316 24.59 -27.67 15.44
N LEU A 317 24.95 -26.40 15.59
CA LEU A 317 25.90 -25.94 16.60
C LEU A 317 25.18 -25.37 17.82
N LEU A 318 25.34 -26.02 18.98
CA LEU A 318 24.90 -25.52 20.30
C LEU A 318 26.11 -25.04 21.12
N TRP A 319 26.12 -23.79 21.56
CA TRP A 319 27.24 -23.30 22.36
C TRP A 319 27.05 -23.68 23.82
N THR A 320 28.09 -24.17 24.50
CA THR A 320 28.06 -24.16 25.97
C THR A 320 28.11 -22.71 26.47
N LYS A 321 27.48 -22.42 27.61
CA LYS A 321 27.42 -21.06 28.16
C LYS A 321 28.79 -20.36 28.24
N SER A 322 29.80 -21.07 28.73
CA SER A 322 31.16 -20.52 28.88
C SER A 322 31.84 -20.21 27.54
N ASP A 323 31.68 -21.10 26.55
CA ASP A 323 32.22 -20.87 25.20
C ASP A 323 31.51 -19.70 24.50
N LEU A 324 30.19 -19.58 24.69
CA LEU A 324 29.39 -18.50 24.11
C LEU A 324 29.84 -17.13 24.63
N GLU A 325 30.03 -17.01 25.94
CA GLU A 325 30.56 -15.79 26.58
C GLU A 325 31.96 -15.42 26.06
N ALA A 326 32.82 -16.42 25.87
CA ALA A 326 34.15 -16.22 25.29
C ALA A 326 34.09 -15.76 23.82
N VAL A 327 33.20 -16.34 23.01
CA VAL A 327 33.00 -15.96 21.60
C VAL A 327 32.49 -14.52 21.50
N ARG A 328 31.47 -14.16 22.30
CA ARG A 328 30.88 -12.81 22.33
C ARG A 328 31.91 -11.73 22.67
N SER A 329 32.91 -12.08 23.47
CA SER A 329 34.02 -11.19 23.86
C SER A 329 35.18 -11.17 22.87
N SER A 330 35.17 -12.02 21.84
CA SER A 330 36.27 -12.18 20.89
C SER A 330 36.15 -11.25 19.67
N LYS A 331 37.26 -11.08 18.93
CA LYS A 331 37.29 -10.35 17.64
C LYS A 331 36.37 -10.98 16.57
N ASN A 332 36.07 -12.27 16.70
CA ASN A 332 35.28 -13.06 15.76
C ASN A 332 33.91 -13.39 16.35
N SER A 333 33.32 -12.50 17.16
CA SER A 333 32.00 -12.67 17.77
C SER A 333 30.87 -12.96 16.77
N TRP A 334 31.08 -12.65 15.49
CA TRP A 334 30.14 -13.01 14.43
C TRP A 334 29.98 -14.52 14.24
N MET A 335 30.95 -15.35 14.67
CA MET A 335 30.89 -16.81 14.51
C MET A 335 29.76 -17.45 15.34
N GLU A 336 29.24 -16.74 16.34
CA GLU A 336 28.09 -17.18 17.16
C GLU A 336 26.87 -17.51 16.30
N ASP A 337 26.65 -16.77 15.21
CA ASP A 337 25.47 -16.90 14.35
C ASP A 337 25.67 -17.89 13.19
N VAL A 338 26.83 -18.57 13.14
CA VAL A 338 26.97 -19.77 12.30
C VAL A 338 26.22 -20.90 12.99
N PHE A 339 25.06 -21.29 12.48
CA PHE A 339 24.18 -22.25 13.18
C PHE A 339 24.42 -23.71 12.82
N GLY A 340 25.11 -24.01 11.71
CA GLY A 340 25.34 -25.38 11.27
C GLY A 340 26.14 -25.48 9.98
N PHE A 341 26.61 -26.69 9.68
CA PHE A 341 27.25 -27.07 8.42
C PHE A 341 26.58 -28.33 7.88
N TYR A 342 26.13 -28.29 6.62
CA TYR A 342 25.35 -29.37 5.99
C TYR A 342 25.95 -29.81 4.66
N THR A 343 25.72 -31.06 4.29
CA THR A 343 26.15 -31.59 2.98
C THR A 343 25.32 -30.98 1.85
N VAL A 344 25.95 -30.79 0.68
CA VAL A 344 25.31 -30.15 -0.48
C VAL A 344 24.94 -31.21 -1.52
N ASP A 345 23.71 -31.15 -2.05
CA ASP A 345 23.24 -32.11 -3.06
C ASP A 345 24.09 -32.04 -4.32
N TYR A 346 24.35 -33.20 -4.93
CA TYR A 346 25.21 -33.32 -6.12
C TYR A 346 26.65 -32.80 -5.90
N GLN A 347 27.08 -32.66 -4.65
CA GLN A 347 28.38 -32.13 -4.26
C GLN A 347 29.01 -32.98 -3.15
N PRO A 348 29.55 -34.17 -3.47
CA PRO A 348 29.92 -35.18 -2.48
C PRO A 348 30.97 -34.72 -1.46
N ASN A 349 31.81 -33.75 -1.82
CA ASN A 349 32.92 -33.28 -0.99
C ASN A 349 32.70 -31.87 -0.41
N VAL A 350 31.48 -31.33 -0.46
CA VAL A 350 31.21 -29.94 -0.07
C VAL A 350 30.32 -29.87 1.16
N LEU A 351 30.72 -29.04 2.13
CA LEU A 351 29.87 -28.58 3.23
C LEU A 351 29.46 -27.12 3.02
N CYS A 352 28.22 -26.80 3.38
CA CYS A 352 27.69 -25.45 3.40
C CYS A 352 27.34 -25.05 4.84
N GLY A 353 28.08 -24.07 5.36
CA GLY A 353 27.73 -23.37 6.59
C GLY A 353 26.75 -22.22 6.32
N TRP A 354 25.92 -21.91 7.30
CA TRP A 354 24.91 -20.84 7.20
C TRP A 354 25.07 -19.81 8.30
N ILE A 355 24.92 -18.55 7.94
CA ILE A 355 24.95 -17.41 8.87
C ILE A 355 23.94 -16.35 8.44
N SER A 356 23.17 -15.82 9.38
CA SER A 356 22.13 -14.82 9.13
C SER A 356 22.29 -13.57 10.00
N GLY A 357 21.46 -12.57 9.73
CA GLY A 357 21.32 -11.36 10.53
C GLY A 357 22.54 -10.43 10.58
N LYS A 358 22.65 -9.67 11.68
CA LYS A 358 23.67 -8.63 11.87
C LYS A 358 25.10 -9.16 11.84
N ASN A 359 25.33 -10.37 12.32
CA ASN A 359 26.66 -10.96 12.30
C ASN A 359 27.04 -11.51 10.92
N GLY A 360 26.06 -11.91 10.10
CA GLY A 360 26.27 -12.12 8.66
C GLY A 360 26.92 -10.91 8.00
N ARG A 361 26.42 -9.70 8.26
CA ARG A 361 27.00 -8.44 7.74
C ARG A 361 28.41 -8.14 8.27
N LYS A 362 28.71 -8.51 9.53
CA LYS A 362 30.07 -8.39 10.08
C LYS A 362 31.02 -9.39 9.42
N MET A 363 30.56 -10.61 9.21
CA MET A 363 31.30 -11.65 8.50
C MET A 363 31.69 -11.16 7.10
N GLU A 364 30.77 -10.57 6.33
CA GLU A 364 31.06 -10.06 4.97
C GLU A 364 32.27 -9.09 4.91
N ARG A 365 32.50 -8.31 5.98
CA ARG A 365 33.63 -7.36 6.08
C ARG A 365 34.96 -8.01 6.48
N THR A 366 34.93 -9.25 6.96
CA THR A 366 36.12 -10.04 7.30
C THR A 366 36.73 -10.64 6.04
N SER A 367 38.07 -10.72 5.95
CA SER A 367 38.74 -11.33 4.79
C SER A 367 38.38 -12.81 4.61
N GLU A 368 38.32 -13.28 3.37
CA GLU A 368 37.94 -14.65 3.03
C GLU A 368 38.76 -15.72 3.79
N ASP A 369 40.08 -15.55 3.89
CA ASP A 369 40.94 -16.51 4.62
C ASP A 369 40.65 -16.56 6.13
N GLU A 370 40.34 -15.44 6.77
CA GLU A 370 39.94 -15.43 8.19
C GLU A 370 38.57 -16.08 8.39
N VAL A 371 37.62 -15.88 7.47
CA VAL A 371 36.31 -16.58 7.53
C VAL A 371 36.52 -18.08 7.38
N ARG A 372 37.33 -18.52 6.41
CA ARG A 372 37.71 -19.92 6.22
C ARG A 372 38.33 -20.53 7.48
N LYS A 373 39.28 -19.84 8.12
CA LYS A 373 39.90 -20.27 9.38
C LYS A 373 38.87 -20.41 10.51
N VAL A 374 37.91 -19.49 10.61
CA VAL A 374 36.83 -19.56 11.60
C VAL A 374 35.91 -20.74 11.32
N CYS A 375 35.53 -21.00 10.05
CA CYS A 375 34.75 -22.20 9.71
C CYS A 375 35.50 -23.49 10.11
N MET A 376 36.80 -23.57 9.84
CA MET A 376 37.62 -24.72 10.26
C MET A 376 37.77 -24.82 11.77
N HIS A 377 37.84 -23.69 12.48
CA HIS A 377 37.82 -23.66 13.94
C HIS A 377 36.50 -24.23 14.48
N LEU A 378 35.36 -23.82 13.93
CA LEU A 378 34.04 -24.34 14.31
C LEU A 378 33.94 -25.85 14.06
N LEU A 379 34.26 -26.33 12.85
CA LEU A 379 34.23 -27.76 12.53
C LEU A 379 35.09 -28.58 13.52
N ARG A 380 36.31 -28.14 13.82
CA ARG A 380 37.22 -28.83 14.77
C ARG A 380 36.80 -28.70 16.22
N LYS A 381 36.09 -27.62 16.58
CA LYS A 381 35.59 -27.40 17.94
C LYS A 381 34.45 -28.37 18.24
N PHE A 382 33.50 -28.50 17.32
CA PHE A 382 32.28 -29.28 17.51
C PHE A 382 32.43 -30.75 17.12
N ILE A 383 33.24 -31.10 16.11
CA ILE A 383 33.51 -32.49 15.74
C ILE A 383 34.79 -32.96 16.42
N LYS A 384 34.64 -33.65 17.56
CA LYS A 384 35.76 -34.28 18.27
C LYS A 384 36.11 -35.64 17.68
N ASN A 385 37.32 -36.12 17.98
CA ASN A 385 37.81 -37.45 17.61
C ASN A 385 37.90 -37.73 16.09
N THR A 386 37.82 -36.70 15.25
CA THR A 386 38.00 -36.81 13.80
C THR A 386 39.08 -35.83 13.35
N THR A 387 40.05 -36.30 12.56
CA THR A 387 41.06 -35.41 11.98
C THR A 387 40.48 -34.74 10.74
N ILE A 388 40.16 -33.44 10.84
CA ILE A 388 39.54 -32.68 9.75
C ILE A 388 40.63 -32.00 8.91
N PRO A 389 40.80 -32.40 7.62
CA PRO A 389 41.77 -31.79 6.73
C PRO A 389 41.43 -30.33 6.44
N GLU A 390 42.40 -29.55 5.96
CA GLU A 390 42.10 -28.23 5.41
C GLU A 390 41.26 -28.37 4.13
N PRO A 391 40.35 -27.42 3.84
CA PRO A 391 39.57 -27.45 2.62
C PRO A 391 40.46 -27.13 1.41
N LYS A 392 40.22 -27.83 0.30
CA LYS A 392 40.85 -27.60 -0.99
C LYS A 392 40.45 -26.24 -1.57
N SER A 393 39.19 -25.87 -1.39
CA SER A 393 38.66 -24.57 -1.81
C SER A 393 37.60 -24.07 -0.84
N PHE A 394 37.45 -22.75 -0.78
CA PHE A 394 36.49 -22.08 0.08
C PHE A 394 35.78 -20.97 -0.71
N HIS A 395 34.50 -20.78 -0.45
CA HIS A 395 33.74 -19.68 -1.02
C HIS A 395 32.68 -19.19 -0.03
N ARG A 396 32.42 -17.89 -0.01
CA ARG A 396 31.37 -17.29 0.83
C ARG A 396 30.56 -16.27 0.05
N THR A 397 29.32 -16.05 0.47
CA THR A 397 28.45 -15.04 -0.12
C THR A 397 28.53 -13.71 0.63
N THR A 398 28.23 -12.60 -0.05
CA THR A 398 28.27 -11.23 0.50
C THR A 398 27.11 -10.35 0.01
N TRP A 399 25.88 -10.82 0.24
CA TRP A 399 24.65 -10.21 -0.31
C TRP A 399 24.39 -8.79 0.17
N TYR A 400 24.73 -8.44 1.40
CA TYR A 400 24.49 -7.10 1.94
C TYR A 400 25.49 -6.06 1.42
N SER A 401 26.76 -6.45 1.32
CA SER A 401 27.84 -5.58 0.88
C SER A 401 27.75 -5.24 -0.60
N ASN A 402 27.09 -6.09 -1.40
CA ASN A 402 26.80 -5.76 -2.79
C ASN A 402 25.80 -4.58 -2.88
N PRO A 403 26.20 -3.43 -3.48
CA PRO A 403 25.36 -2.23 -3.55
C PRO A 403 24.12 -2.38 -4.44
N ASN A 404 24.05 -3.41 -5.28
CA ASN A 404 22.93 -3.70 -6.17
C ASN A 404 21.85 -4.57 -5.52
N PHE A 405 22.12 -5.16 -4.36
CA PHE A 405 21.18 -6.02 -3.63
C PHE A 405 20.86 -5.51 -2.23
N ARG A 406 21.88 -5.15 -1.44
CA ARG A 406 21.75 -4.65 -0.06
C ARG A 406 20.95 -5.58 0.86
N GLY A 407 21.09 -6.88 0.68
CA GLY A 407 20.45 -7.90 1.50
C GLY A 407 20.04 -9.13 0.70
N SER A 408 19.43 -10.09 1.40
CA SER A 408 19.05 -11.38 0.84
C SER A 408 17.62 -11.38 0.32
N TYR A 409 16.60 -11.29 1.18
CA TYR A 409 15.19 -11.23 0.77
C TYR A 409 14.30 -10.64 1.88
N SER A 410 13.07 -10.27 1.51
CA SER A 410 12.20 -9.46 2.36
C SER A 410 11.45 -10.26 3.44
N PHE A 411 10.84 -9.58 4.40
CA PHE A 411 9.87 -10.20 5.31
C PHE A 411 8.95 -9.14 5.89
N ARG A 412 7.82 -9.58 6.47
CA ARG A 412 6.89 -8.70 7.19
C ARG A 412 7.41 -8.45 8.60
N SER A 413 7.76 -7.20 8.86
CA SER A 413 8.33 -6.81 10.16
C SER A 413 7.27 -6.22 11.09
N MET A 414 7.62 -6.04 12.36
CA MET A 414 6.84 -5.23 13.30
C MET A 414 6.58 -3.81 12.78
N THR A 415 7.50 -3.25 11.98
CA THR A 415 7.30 -1.94 11.33
C THR A 415 6.26 -2.01 10.20
N THR A 416 6.10 -3.16 9.54
CA THR A 416 5.03 -3.37 8.56
C THR A 416 3.66 -3.19 9.20
N ASP A 417 3.46 -3.79 10.37
CA ASP A 417 2.21 -3.68 11.14
C ASP A 417 1.99 -2.27 11.68
N LEU A 418 3.04 -1.66 12.25
CA LEU A 418 2.99 -0.30 12.79
C LEU A 418 2.57 0.74 11.75
N LEU A 419 3.09 0.61 10.52
CA LEU A 419 2.78 1.52 9.42
C LEU A 419 1.52 1.12 8.64
N ASN A 420 0.81 0.07 9.08
CA ASN A 420 -0.36 -0.51 8.40
C ASN A 420 -0.14 -0.67 6.89
N THR A 421 0.97 -1.32 6.52
CA THR A 421 1.40 -1.43 5.12
C THR A 421 1.62 -2.87 4.68
N SER A 422 1.91 -3.08 3.39
CA SER A 422 2.06 -4.42 2.81
C SER A 422 2.83 -4.41 1.49
N ALA A 423 3.16 -5.61 0.99
CA ALA A 423 3.72 -5.81 -0.35
C ALA A 423 2.79 -5.30 -1.47
N GLU A 424 1.47 -5.26 -1.25
CA GLU A 424 0.50 -4.75 -2.22
C GLU A 424 0.67 -3.25 -2.43
N HIS A 425 0.92 -2.50 -1.35
CA HIS A 425 1.21 -1.07 -1.44
C HIS A 425 2.52 -0.78 -2.19
N LEU A 426 3.53 -1.65 -2.04
CA LEU A 426 4.77 -1.54 -2.82
C LEU A 426 4.52 -1.84 -4.31
N ALA A 427 3.64 -2.80 -4.61
CA ALA A 427 3.27 -3.24 -5.96
C ALA A 427 2.44 -2.22 -6.76
N LEU A 428 1.81 -1.24 -6.11
CA LEU A 428 1.01 -0.22 -6.79
C LEU A 428 1.87 0.51 -7.86
N PRO A 429 1.41 0.69 -9.11
CA PRO A 429 2.16 1.48 -10.08
C PRO A 429 2.09 2.97 -9.77
N LEU A 430 3.13 3.72 -10.16
CA LEU A 430 3.04 5.17 -10.30
C LEU A 430 2.38 5.46 -11.65
N THR A 431 1.46 6.41 -11.68
CA THR A 431 0.70 6.77 -12.88
C THR A 431 0.94 8.21 -13.27
N ASN A 432 0.82 8.54 -14.55
CA ASN A 432 0.67 9.93 -14.97
C ASN A 432 -0.74 10.47 -14.60
N SER A 433 -1.01 11.73 -14.94
CA SER A 433 -2.27 12.44 -14.68
C SER A 433 -3.48 11.85 -15.39
N CYS A 434 -3.23 10.94 -16.34
CA CYS A 434 -4.23 10.20 -17.07
C CYS A 434 -4.44 8.79 -16.53
N GLY A 435 -3.84 8.47 -15.37
CA GLY A 435 -3.89 7.17 -14.71
C GLY A 435 -3.20 6.04 -15.47
N ILE A 436 -2.41 6.37 -16.49
CA ILE A 436 -1.59 5.40 -17.22
C ILE A 436 -0.39 5.03 -16.34
N PRO A 437 -0.12 3.74 -16.08
CA PRO A 437 1.06 3.30 -15.35
C PRO A 437 2.34 3.76 -16.07
N VAL A 438 3.19 4.55 -15.41
CA VAL A 438 4.48 5.00 -15.97
C VAL A 438 5.66 4.30 -15.31
N VAL A 439 5.57 3.99 -14.01
CA VAL A 439 6.56 3.17 -13.29
C VAL A 439 5.85 2.09 -12.51
N GLN A 440 6.10 0.84 -12.89
CA GLN A 440 5.57 -0.37 -12.29
C GLN A 440 6.63 -1.02 -11.39
N PHE A 441 6.18 -1.81 -10.41
CA PHE A 441 7.05 -2.43 -9.41
C PHE A 441 6.82 -3.93 -9.41
N ALA A 442 7.88 -4.68 -9.69
CA ALA A 442 7.92 -6.13 -9.63
C ALA A 442 9.14 -6.58 -8.82
N GLY A 443 9.21 -7.87 -8.47
CA GLY A 443 10.20 -8.41 -7.55
C GLY A 443 9.55 -9.08 -6.35
N GLU A 444 10.31 -9.92 -5.66
CA GLU A 444 9.81 -10.75 -4.55
C GLU A 444 9.08 -9.94 -3.46
N ALA A 445 9.59 -8.74 -3.11
CA ALA A 445 8.97 -7.88 -2.09
C ALA A 445 7.62 -7.27 -2.51
N THR A 446 7.20 -7.45 -3.76
CA THR A 446 5.92 -6.93 -4.29
C THR A 446 4.84 -8.00 -4.39
N HIS A 447 5.10 -9.22 -3.91
CA HIS A 447 4.12 -10.29 -3.85
C HIS A 447 3.45 -10.32 -2.47
N SER A 448 2.11 -10.37 -2.41
CA SER A 448 1.37 -10.37 -1.15
C SER A 448 1.62 -11.61 -0.28
N HIS A 449 1.76 -12.77 -0.94
CA HIS A 449 1.87 -14.10 -0.30
C HIS A 449 3.14 -14.91 -0.61
N TYR A 450 3.76 -14.76 -1.79
CA TYR A 450 4.99 -15.46 -2.18
C TYR A 450 6.20 -14.52 -2.15
N TYR A 451 6.28 -13.64 -1.14
CA TYR A 451 7.48 -12.82 -0.95
C TYR A 451 8.70 -13.70 -0.67
N SER A 452 9.90 -13.16 -0.88
CA SER A 452 11.18 -13.84 -0.64
C SER A 452 11.55 -15.01 -1.55
N THR A 453 10.70 -15.35 -2.51
CA THR A 453 10.92 -16.52 -3.36
C THR A 453 11.13 -16.15 -4.83
N VAL A 454 11.69 -17.11 -5.58
CA VAL A 454 11.87 -17.00 -7.03
C VAL A 454 10.53 -17.06 -7.76
N HIS A 455 9.62 -17.95 -7.35
CA HIS A 455 8.31 -18.07 -8.00
C HIS A 455 7.49 -16.79 -7.83
N GLY A 456 7.48 -16.18 -6.64
CA GLY A 456 6.86 -14.88 -6.42
C GLY A 456 7.52 -13.77 -7.24
N ALA A 457 8.85 -13.76 -7.36
CA ALA A 457 9.52 -12.82 -8.26
C ALA A 457 9.07 -12.99 -9.73
N ILE A 458 8.98 -14.22 -10.23
CA ILE A 458 8.50 -14.51 -11.60
C ILE A 458 7.06 -14.02 -11.79
N GLU A 459 6.16 -14.38 -10.87
CA GLU A 459 4.74 -14.02 -10.94
C GLU A 459 4.53 -12.51 -10.91
N THR A 460 5.27 -11.77 -10.09
CA THR A 460 5.21 -10.29 -10.08
C THR A 460 5.76 -9.68 -11.36
N GLY A 461 6.78 -10.30 -11.99
CA GLY A 461 7.26 -9.91 -13.32
C GLY A 461 6.20 -10.08 -14.40
N TRP A 462 5.53 -11.24 -14.43
CA TRP A 462 4.40 -11.49 -15.33
C TRP A 462 3.22 -10.55 -15.07
N ARG A 463 2.90 -10.27 -13.80
CA ARG A 463 1.84 -9.33 -13.41
C ARG A 463 2.03 -7.96 -14.06
N GLU A 464 3.23 -7.38 -13.98
CA GLU A 464 3.49 -6.06 -14.55
C GLU A 464 3.61 -6.08 -16.07
N ALA A 465 4.14 -7.16 -16.67
CA ALA A 465 4.10 -7.35 -18.11
C ALA A 465 2.65 -7.42 -18.63
N ASP A 466 1.80 -8.24 -18.01
CA ASP A 466 0.40 -8.43 -18.40
C ASP A 466 -0.43 -7.16 -18.15
N ARG A 467 -0.06 -6.32 -17.16
CA ARG A 467 -0.66 -4.99 -16.95
C ARG A 467 -0.47 -4.08 -18.17
N LEU A 468 0.74 -4.03 -18.73
CA LEU A 468 1.03 -3.27 -19.95
C LEU A 468 0.36 -3.88 -21.17
N VAL A 469 0.41 -5.21 -21.33
CA VAL A 469 -0.27 -5.92 -22.42
C VAL A 469 -1.76 -5.55 -22.42
N GLY A 470 -2.42 -5.68 -21.27
CA GLY A 470 -3.83 -5.34 -21.12
C GLY A 470 -4.12 -3.85 -21.37
N LEU A 471 -3.23 -2.93 -20.95
CA LEU A 471 -3.36 -1.51 -21.28
C LEU A 471 -3.37 -1.28 -22.79
N TYR A 472 -2.40 -1.83 -23.50
CA TYR A 472 -2.27 -1.60 -24.94
C TYR A 472 -3.32 -2.34 -25.76
N GLU A 473 -3.75 -3.53 -25.37
CA GLU A 473 -4.93 -4.19 -25.96
C GLU A 473 -6.18 -3.29 -25.83
N ARG A 474 -6.34 -2.60 -24.69
CA ARG A 474 -7.43 -1.63 -24.50
C ARG A 474 -7.28 -0.37 -25.34
N LEU A 475 -6.06 0.12 -25.58
CA LEU A 475 -5.78 1.30 -26.41
C LEU A 475 -5.85 1.02 -27.92
N PHE A 476 -5.50 -0.19 -28.38
CA PHE A 476 -5.54 -0.53 -29.82
C PHE A 476 -6.94 -0.87 -30.33
N THR A 477 -7.86 -1.28 -29.45
CA THR A 477 -9.27 -1.59 -29.80
C THR A 477 -10.14 -0.35 -30.10
N THR A 478 -9.61 0.87 -29.94
CA THR A 478 -10.30 2.16 -30.14
C THR A 478 -9.91 2.90 -31.44
N ARG A 479 -9.65 2.17 -32.55
CA ARG A 479 -9.43 2.77 -33.90
C ARG A 479 -10.63 3.61 -34.37
N THR A 480 -10.65 4.86 -33.95
CA THR A 480 -11.12 6.03 -34.71
C THR A 480 -9.92 6.96 -34.80
N GLU A 481 -9.81 7.75 -35.87
CA GLU A 481 -8.61 8.55 -36.20
C GLU A 481 -8.18 9.56 -35.11
N GLN A 482 -8.94 9.68 -34.01
CA GLN A 482 -8.62 10.44 -32.80
C GLN A 482 -9.11 9.72 -31.51
N GLY A 483 -8.73 8.46 -31.29
CA GLY A 483 -9.11 7.70 -30.07
C GLY A 483 -8.83 8.43 -28.74
N PRO A 484 -9.42 8.00 -27.60
CA PRO A 484 -9.27 8.69 -26.31
C PRO A 484 -7.79 8.79 -25.92
N LYS A 485 -7.38 9.99 -25.46
CA LYS A 485 -5.98 10.29 -25.07
C LYS A 485 -5.57 9.61 -23.75
N ALA A 486 -6.53 9.09 -22.98
CA ALA A 486 -6.33 8.56 -21.63
C ALA A 486 -7.32 7.45 -21.26
N TYR A 487 -6.86 6.45 -20.49
CA TYR A 487 -7.69 5.37 -19.93
C TYR A 487 -7.43 5.18 -18.42
N VAL A 488 -8.50 5.13 -17.63
CA VAL A 488 -8.48 4.81 -16.19
C VAL A 488 -9.55 3.76 -15.86
N ASP A 489 -9.40 3.01 -14.77
CA ASP A 489 -10.45 2.07 -14.34
C ASP A 489 -11.70 2.84 -13.88
N VAL A 490 -11.51 3.89 -13.08
CA VAL A 490 -12.58 4.76 -12.56
C VAL A 490 -12.30 6.22 -12.88
N LEU A 491 -13.23 6.91 -13.53
CA LEU A 491 -13.15 8.36 -13.73
C LEU A 491 -14.16 9.06 -12.83
N ILE A 492 -13.70 10.10 -12.12
CA ILE A 492 -14.53 10.91 -11.23
C ILE A 492 -14.70 12.29 -11.86
N LEU A 493 -15.93 12.75 -12.01
CA LEU A 493 -16.21 14.07 -12.57
C LEU A 493 -16.57 15.05 -11.46
N GLY A 494 -15.73 16.05 -11.26
CA GLY A 494 -15.76 17.03 -10.18
C GLY A 494 -14.81 16.68 -9.03
N ALA A 495 -14.04 17.66 -8.56
CA ALA A 495 -13.18 17.62 -7.38
C ALA A 495 -13.77 18.47 -6.22
N GLY A 496 -15.09 18.50 -6.10
CA GLY A 496 -15.77 18.93 -4.87
C GLY A 496 -15.71 17.85 -3.79
N MET A 497 -16.27 18.11 -2.60
CA MET A 497 -16.17 17.20 -1.44
C MET A 497 -16.62 15.76 -1.74
N ALA A 498 -17.68 15.57 -2.54
CA ALA A 498 -18.13 14.23 -2.94
C ALA A 498 -17.12 13.51 -3.84
N GLY A 499 -16.50 14.23 -4.78
CA GLY A 499 -15.46 13.68 -5.67
C GLY A 499 -14.18 13.36 -4.94
N LEU A 500 -13.74 14.25 -4.04
CA LEU A 500 -12.59 14.02 -3.16
C LEU A 500 -12.84 12.84 -2.22
N GLY A 501 -14.04 12.72 -1.65
CA GLY A 501 -14.42 11.55 -0.86
C GLY A 501 -14.36 10.23 -1.64
N ALA A 502 -14.89 10.21 -2.86
CA ALA A 502 -14.79 9.04 -3.75
C ALA A 502 -13.34 8.70 -4.11
N ALA A 503 -12.51 9.70 -4.37
CA ALA A 503 -11.09 9.53 -4.66
C ALA A 503 -10.30 8.96 -3.47
N LYS A 504 -10.55 9.47 -2.26
CA LYS A 504 -9.94 8.97 -1.03
C LYS A 504 -10.25 7.49 -0.82
N ALA A 505 -11.50 7.07 -1.06
CA ALA A 505 -11.89 5.66 -0.98
C ALA A 505 -11.24 4.79 -2.08
N LEU A 506 -11.06 5.31 -3.29
CA LEU A 506 -10.43 4.57 -4.39
C LEU A 506 -8.92 4.43 -4.26
N ARG A 507 -8.26 5.31 -3.49
CA ARG A 507 -6.80 5.31 -3.31
C ARG A 507 -6.25 3.97 -2.80
N THR A 508 -6.98 3.29 -1.93
CA THR A 508 -6.58 1.99 -1.36
C THR A 508 -7.13 0.79 -2.13
N SER A 509 -7.90 1.00 -3.21
CA SER A 509 -8.58 -0.07 -3.96
C SER A 509 -7.69 -0.81 -4.96
N GLY A 510 -6.49 -0.30 -5.23
CA GLY A 510 -5.61 -0.79 -6.31
C GLY A 510 -6.10 -0.49 -7.73
N LYS A 511 -7.25 0.21 -7.89
CA LYS A 511 -7.76 0.67 -9.19
C LYS A 511 -7.11 1.98 -9.60
N THR A 512 -6.86 2.14 -10.90
CA THR A 512 -6.44 3.43 -11.46
C THR A 512 -7.62 4.38 -11.54
N PHE A 513 -7.45 5.62 -11.09
CA PHE A 513 -8.48 6.64 -11.19
C PHE A 513 -7.90 8.03 -11.45
N ALA A 514 -8.76 8.93 -11.93
CA ALA A 514 -8.48 10.34 -12.09
C ALA A 514 -9.75 11.17 -11.84
N LEU A 515 -9.57 12.41 -11.40
CA LEU A 515 -10.61 13.42 -11.22
C LEU A 515 -10.50 14.45 -12.34
N LEU A 516 -11.61 14.79 -12.98
CA LEU A 516 -11.68 15.93 -13.89
C LEU A 516 -12.39 17.08 -13.17
N GLU A 517 -11.68 18.17 -12.95
CA GLU A 517 -12.22 19.39 -12.33
C GLU A 517 -12.29 20.50 -13.37
N ALA A 518 -13.46 21.13 -13.49
CA ALA A 518 -13.68 22.21 -14.45
C ALA A 518 -12.96 23.50 -14.04
N GLN A 519 -12.84 23.75 -12.73
CA GLN A 519 -12.13 24.90 -12.17
C GLN A 519 -10.62 24.67 -12.14
N SER A 520 -9.88 25.74 -11.83
CA SER A 520 -8.44 25.69 -11.58
C SER A 520 -8.08 25.24 -10.16
N VAL A 521 -9.07 25.01 -9.30
CA VAL A 521 -8.93 24.65 -7.88
C VAL A 521 -9.94 23.59 -7.49
N ALA A 522 -9.62 22.77 -6.48
CA ALA A 522 -10.52 21.78 -5.90
C ALA A 522 -11.36 22.39 -4.77
N GLY A 523 -12.46 21.71 -4.38
CA GLY A 523 -13.34 22.13 -3.27
C GLY A 523 -14.78 22.43 -3.70
N GLY A 524 -15.04 22.54 -5.00
CA GLY A 524 -16.40 22.73 -5.53
C GLY A 524 -16.98 24.09 -5.15
N ARG A 525 -17.86 24.12 -4.14
CA ARG A 525 -18.49 25.35 -3.60
C ARG A 525 -17.79 25.89 -2.36
N ILE A 526 -16.74 25.23 -1.88
CA ILE A 526 -15.88 25.76 -0.82
C ILE A 526 -15.01 26.84 -1.42
N SER A 527 -14.94 27.99 -0.75
CA SER A 527 -14.16 29.14 -1.19
C SER A 527 -13.80 29.99 0.01
N THR A 528 -12.54 29.92 0.42
CA THR A 528 -11.95 30.83 1.41
C THR A 528 -11.19 31.92 0.67
N VAL A 529 -11.54 33.19 0.90
CA VAL A 529 -10.94 34.33 0.22
C VAL A 529 -10.28 35.28 1.22
N PRO A 530 -9.11 35.87 0.89
CA PRO A 530 -8.50 36.90 1.72
C PRO A 530 -9.26 38.23 1.57
N MET A 531 -9.53 38.92 2.69
CA MET A 531 -9.94 40.33 2.66
C MET A 531 -8.73 41.24 2.47
N LYS A 532 -8.96 42.46 1.95
CA LYS A 532 -7.87 43.44 1.81
C LYS A 532 -7.28 43.78 3.18
N ALA A 533 -5.95 43.85 3.24
CA ALA A 533 -5.26 44.40 4.41
C ALA A 533 -5.66 45.87 4.58
N GLN A 534 -5.87 46.30 5.82
CA GLN A 534 -6.08 47.72 6.13
C GLN A 534 -4.83 48.52 5.74
N ALA A 535 -5.01 49.73 5.21
CA ALA A 535 -3.90 50.58 4.79
C ALA A 535 -2.95 50.84 5.96
N GLY A 536 -1.66 50.50 5.79
CA GLY A 536 -0.62 50.68 6.82
C GLY A 536 -0.28 49.45 7.67
N VAL A 537 -0.84 48.28 7.37
CA VAL A 537 -0.52 47.01 8.06
C VAL A 537 0.16 46.02 7.09
N ASP A 538 1.43 45.71 7.32
CA ASP A 538 2.22 44.71 6.55
C ASP A 538 1.86 43.26 6.90
N ARG A 539 0.57 42.92 6.96
CA ARG A 539 0.09 41.54 7.20
C ARG A 539 -1.03 41.21 6.22
N GLU A 540 -1.09 39.96 5.77
CA GLU A 540 -2.26 39.46 5.02
C GLU A 540 -3.54 39.74 5.82
N GLY A 541 -4.57 40.25 5.13
CA GLY A 541 -5.86 40.52 5.74
C GLY A 541 -6.55 39.24 6.22
N PRO A 542 -7.58 39.35 7.08
CA PRO A 542 -8.32 38.19 7.57
C PRO A 542 -8.95 37.42 6.42
N ARG A 543 -9.02 36.10 6.56
CA ARG A 543 -9.68 35.21 5.59
C ARG A 543 -11.16 35.08 5.94
N ILE A 544 -12.00 35.04 4.91
CA ILE A 544 -13.45 34.83 5.03
C ILE A 544 -13.88 33.63 4.18
N ASP A 545 -14.86 32.88 4.68
CA ASP A 545 -15.43 31.74 3.98
C ASP A 545 -16.67 32.17 3.18
N ALA A 546 -16.43 32.54 1.92
CA ALA A 546 -17.50 32.87 0.96
C ALA A 546 -18.38 31.65 0.62
N GLY A 547 -17.82 30.44 0.73
CA GLY A 547 -18.52 29.17 0.60
C GLY A 547 -18.96 28.57 1.94
N ALA A 548 -18.70 27.26 2.12
CA ALA A 548 -18.93 26.58 3.40
C ALA A 548 -18.09 27.20 4.52
N GLN A 549 -18.69 27.37 5.70
CA GLN A 549 -18.08 28.10 6.81
C GLN A 549 -17.96 27.26 8.10
N TRP A 550 -18.81 26.24 8.25
CA TRP A 550 -18.87 25.45 9.46
C TRP A 550 -18.75 23.96 9.21
N LEU A 551 -18.13 23.29 10.17
CA LEU A 551 -18.15 21.85 10.28
C LEU A 551 -19.29 21.43 11.23
N HIS A 552 -20.17 20.55 10.75
CA HIS A 552 -21.34 20.11 11.50
C HIS A 552 -21.09 18.77 12.20
N GLY A 553 -21.05 18.81 13.54
CA GLY A 553 -20.90 17.65 14.40
C GLY A 553 -19.47 17.08 14.44
N ARG A 554 -19.21 16.23 15.44
CA ARG A 554 -17.91 15.59 15.67
C ARG A 554 -17.83 14.15 15.15
N GLN A 555 -18.98 13.52 14.88
CA GLN A 555 -19.07 12.12 14.46
C GLN A 555 -19.05 11.99 12.94
N ASN A 556 -17.95 12.46 12.32
CA ASN A 556 -17.71 12.31 10.88
C ASN A 556 -16.21 12.34 10.57
N ASP A 557 -15.82 11.78 9.43
CA ASP A 557 -14.42 11.67 9.02
C ASP A 557 -13.74 13.03 8.80
N LEU A 558 -14.50 14.06 8.41
CA LEU A 558 -13.94 15.40 8.20
C LEU A 558 -13.48 16.04 9.52
N HIS A 559 -14.18 15.78 10.63
CA HIS A 559 -13.74 16.19 11.96
C HIS A 559 -12.42 15.52 12.34
N GLY A 560 -12.27 14.21 12.10
CA GLY A 560 -11.02 13.50 12.35
C GLY A 560 -9.84 14.13 11.61
N ILE A 561 -10.01 14.37 10.30
CA ILE A 561 -8.98 15.02 9.47
C ILE A 561 -8.67 16.43 9.98
N ALA A 562 -9.68 17.20 10.36
CA ALA A 562 -9.49 18.56 10.84
C ALA A 562 -8.74 18.62 12.19
N VAL A 563 -9.00 17.67 13.10
CA VAL A 563 -8.29 17.53 14.38
C VAL A 563 -6.83 17.13 14.15
N GLU A 564 -6.59 16.11 13.32
CA GLU A 564 -5.25 15.62 13.00
C GLU A 564 -4.34 16.72 12.40
N ASN A 565 -4.94 17.73 11.76
CA ASN A 565 -4.25 18.81 11.09
C ASN A 565 -4.36 20.19 11.81
N ASP A 566 -4.85 20.23 13.06
CA ASP A 566 -5.02 21.48 13.85
C ASP A 566 -5.81 22.59 13.11
N LEU A 567 -6.92 22.21 12.48
CA LEU A 567 -7.72 23.11 11.64
C LEU A 567 -8.93 23.73 12.36
N LEU A 568 -9.26 23.28 13.57
CA LEU A 568 -10.47 23.69 14.29
C LEU A 568 -10.20 24.80 15.29
N ARG A 569 -11.18 25.66 15.51
CA ARG A 569 -11.20 26.62 16.63
C ARG A 569 -11.91 26.04 17.85
N GLU A 570 -11.57 26.57 19.02
CA GLU A 570 -12.31 26.26 20.26
C GLU A 570 -13.66 26.99 20.30
N GLU A 571 -13.74 28.19 19.70
CA GLU A 571 -14.98 28.97 19.67
C GLU A 571 -15.99 28.38 18.68
N LEU A 572 -17.20 28.15 19.19
CA LEU A 572 -18.33 27.70 18.38
C LEU A 572 -19.19 28.90 17.94
N SER A 573 -19.92 28.73 16.84
CA SER A 573 -20.91 29.71 16.36
C SER A 573 -22.32 29.20 16.58
N GLU A 574 -23.23 30.12 16.90
CA GLU A 574 -24.67 29.86 16.99
C GLU A 574 -25.39 30.74 15.96
N GLU A 575 -26.51 30.24 15.44
CA GLU A 575 -27.35 30.96 14.49
C GLU A 575 -28.52 31.66 15.19
N GLY A 576 -29.09 32.69 14.53
CA GLY A 576 -30.33 33.33 14.99
C GLY A 576 -30.21 34.23 16.22
N LEU A 577 -29.01 34.41 16.78
CA LEU A 577 -28.74 35.34 17.87
C LEU A 577 -28.55 36.78 17.36
N GLY A 578 -29.19 37.76 18.01
CA GLY A 578 -28.98 39.17 17.71
C GLY A 578 -30.10 40.10 18.20
N ASP A 579 -29.90 41.39 18.00
CA ASP A 579 -30.93 42.41 18.24
C ASP A 579 -31.95 42.44 17.09
N TYR A 580 -33.23 42.32 17.43
CA TYR A 580 -34.33 42.41 16.48
C TYR A 580 -34.83 43.85 16.43
N LEU A 581 -34.57 44.51 15.29
CA LEU A 581 -34.87 45.93 15.08
C LEU A 581 -35.91 46.11 13.99
N ARG A 582 -36.85 47.02 14.22
CA ARG A 582 -37.73 47.57 13.18
C ARG A 582 -37.06 48.73 12.46
N ASP A 583 -37.60 49.07 11.29
CA ASP A 583 -37.15 50.20 10.46
C ASP A 583 -37.33 51.57 11.13
N ASP A 584 -38.25 51.68 12.09
CA ASP A 584 -38.44 52.82 12.98
C ASP A 584 -37.47 52.85 14.18
N ARG A 585 -36.48 51.95 14.21
CA ARG A 585 -35.48 51.75 15.28
C ARG A 585 -36.05 51.21 16.59
N TYR A 586 -37.29 50.74 16.59
CA TYR A 586 -37.83 50.03 17.75
C TYR A 586 -37.08 48.70 17.93
N ARG A 587 -36.43 48.53 19.10
CA ARG A 587 -35.83 47.26 19.53
C ARG A 587 -36.92 46.40 20.14
N VAL A 588 -37.12 45.21 19.57
CA VAL A 588 -38.08 44.24 20.07
C VAL A 588 -37.57 43.65 21.39
N ASP A 589 -38.49 43.43 22.33
CA ASP A 589 -38.19 42.82 23.62
C ASP A 589 -37.71 41.37 23.46
N ASP A 590 -36.60 41.04 24.13
CA ASP A 590 -35.93 39.74 23.98
C ASP A 590 -36.82 38.57 24.45
N PHE A 591 -37.67 38.80 25.45
CA PHE A 591 -38.60 37.78 25.93
C PHE A 591 -39.71 37.51 24.91
N LEU A 592 -40.21 38.54 24.23
CA LEU A 592 -41.15 38.34 23.12
C LEU A 592 -40.51 37.57 21.96
N VAL A 593 -39.25 37.89 21.59
CA VAL A 593 -38.51 37.15 20.55
C VAL A 593 -38.40 35.67 20.91
N GLN A 594 -37.91 35.36 22.12
CA GLN A 594 -37.76 33.99 22.60
C GLN A 594 -39.10 33.23 22.63
N LYS A 595 -40.18 33.92 22.99
CA LYS A 595 -41.52 33.32 23.02
C LYS A 595 -42.04 32.97 21.63
N VAL A 596 -41.76 33.81 20.63
CA VAL A 596 -42.09 33.52 19.22
C VAL A 596 -41.21 32.38 18.69
N ASP A 597 -39.91 32.42 18.93
CA ASP A 597 -38.97 31.38 18.54
C ASP A 597 -39.39 30.01 19.09
N PHE A 598 -39.73 29.95 20.38
CA PHE A 598 -40.24 28.74 21.02
C PHE A 598 -41.52 28.21 20.33
N LEU A 599 -42.51 29.08 20.05
CA LEU A 599 -43.73 28.67 19.38
C LEU A 599 -43.46 28.17 17.95
N VAL A 600 -42.60 28.85 17.20
CA VAL A 600 -42.20 28.44 15.84
C VAL A 600 -41.50 27.09 15.90
N GLY A 601 -40.54 26.91 16.81
CA GLY A 601 -39.83 25.65 17.03
C GLY A 601 -40.79 24.49 17.33
N GLN A 602 -41.76 24.68 18.23
CA GLN A 602 -42.78 23.67 18.52
C GLN A 602 -43.59 23.28 17.27
N ILE A 603 -44.01 24.25 16.46
CA ILE A 603 -44.77 23.97 15.24
C ILE A 603 -43.91 23.22 14.21
N LEU A 604 -42.64 23.58 14.07
CA LEU A 604 -41.71 22.87 13.17
C LEU A 604 -41.41 21.45 13.67
N GLU A 605 -41.27 21.25 14.98
CA GLU A 605 -41.12 19.92 15.59
C GLU A 605 -42.35 19.04 15.35
N GLU A 606 -43.56 19.60 15.49
CA GLU A 606 -44.79 18.90 15.12
C GLU A 606 -44.82 18.52 13.64
N CYS A 607 -44.32 19.40 12.77
CA CYS A 607 -44.21 19.15 11.33
C CYS A 607 -43.30 17.94 11.04
N GLU A 608 -42.27 17.70 11.86
CA GLU A 608 -41.42 16.50 11.71
C GLU A 608 -42.20 15.19 11.90
N GLY A 609 -43.32 15.26 12.62
CA GLY A 609 -44.22 14.14 12.83
C GLY A 609 -44.75 13.55 11.52
N PHE A 610 -44.86 14.34 10.45
CA PHE A 610 -45.33 13.87 9.14
C PHE A 610 -44.36 12.85 8.51
N ALA A 611 -43.05 13.08 8.63
CA ALA A 611 -42.04 12.14 8.14
C ALA A 611 -41.97 10.87 9.01
N LYS A 612 -42.08 11.01 10.33
CA LYS A 612 -41.97 9.89 11.29
C LYS A 612 -43.16 8.93 11.26
N LYS A 613 -44.38 9.42 10.97
CA LYS A 613 -45.62 8.64 11.07
C LYS A 613 -46.08 8.00 9.75
N GLY A 614 -45.39 8.25 8.63
CA GLY A 614 -45.85 7.78 7.31
C GLY A 614 -47.25 8.30 6.95
N CYS A 615 -47.63 9.47 7.47
CA CYS A 615 -48.98 10.03 7.36
C CYS A 615 -49.36 10.24 5.88
N GLU A 616 -50.55 9.77 5.47
CA GLU A 616 -51.04 9.96 4.10
C GLU A 616 -51.61 11.37 3.87
N GLU A 617 -52.09 12.02 4.94
CA GLU A 617 -52.54 13.41 4.92
C GLU A 617 -51.48 14.34 5.51
N PHE A 618 -51.01 15.28 4.72
CA PHE A 618 -50.04 16.29 5.13
C PHE A 618 -50.32 17.62 4.41
N PRO A 619 -49.94 18.76 5.01
CA PRO A 619 -50.06 20.06 4.39
C PRO A 619 -49.27 20.16 3.08
N THR A 620 -49.70 21.05 2.19
CA THR A 620 -49.03 21.25 0.88
C THR A 620 -47.56 21.64 1.03
N SER A 621 -47.22 22.42 2.05
CA SER A 621 -45.86 22.89 2.34
C SER A 621 -45.65 23.18 3.82
N VAL A 622 -44.39 23.30 4.24
CA VAL A 622 -44.05 23.73 5.60
C VAL A 622 -44.58 25.13 5.88
N ASP A 623 -44.52 26.06 4.91
CA ASP A 623 -45.10 27.41 5.03
C ASP A 623 -46.58 27.37 5.41
N THR A 624 -47.37 26.55 4.71
CA THR A 624 -48.81 26.42 4.93
C THR A 624 -49.08 25.95 6.36
N TYR A 625 -48.41 24.89 6.80
CA TYR A 625 -48.58 24.36 8.15
C TYR A 625 -48.18 25.37 9.21
N LEU A 626 -46.99 25.97 9.04
CA LEU A 626 -46.42 26.91 10.00
C LEU A 626 -47.33 28.11 10.22
N ARG A 627 -47.79 28.76 9.13
CA ARG A 627 -48.67 29.93 9.22
C ARG A 627 -50.04 29.59 9.81
N GLU A 628 -50.63 28.46 9.41
CA GLU A 628 -51.95 28.04 9.93
C GLU A 628 -51.89 27.72 11.42
N GLN A 629 -50.88 26.98 11.89
CA GLN A 629 -50.74 26.65 13.31
C GLN A 629 -50.38 27.88 14.14
N PHE A 630 -49.55 28.76 13.61
CA PHE A 630 -49.17 29.99 14.30
C PHE A 630 -50.39 30.89 14.54
N GLU A 631 -51.18 31.17 13.49
CA GLU A 631 -52.38 32.01 13.62
C GLU A 631 -53.45 31.37 14.53
N ARG A 632 -53.56 30.03 14.57
CA ARG A 632 -54.48 29.36 15.52
C ARG A 632 -54.08 29.60 16.97
N ARG A 633 -52.78 29.65 17.27
CA ARG A 633 -52.24 29.72 18.64
C ARG A 633 -51.94 31.15 19.10
N ILE A 634 -51.94 32.12 18.18
CA ILE A 634 -51.48 33.49 18.46
C ILE A 634 -52.33 34.18 19.55
N GLY A 635 -53.65 33.99 19.52
CA GLY A 635 -54.58 34.61 20.49
C GLY A 635 -54.50 34.03 21.89
N GLU A 636 -54.09 32.76 22.01
CA GLU A 636 -53.92 32.06 23.29
C GLU A 636 -52.52 32.33 23.88
N THR A 637 -51.53 32.55 23.01
CA THR A 637 -50.12 32.65 23.40
C THR A 637 -49.70 34.09 23.70
N PHE A 638 -50.18 35.09 22.95
CA PHE A 638 -49.70 36.48 23.03
C PHE A 638 -50.80 37.47 23.41
N ARG A 639 -50.41 38.53 24.14
CA ARG A 639 -51.33 39.64 24.46
C ARG A 639 -51.72 40.37 23.18
N GLN A 640 -52.89 41.00 23.16
CA GLN A 640 -53.43 41.63 21.95
C GLN A 640 -52.49 42.71 21.36
N ASP A 641 -51.76 43.41 22.21
CA ASP A 641 -50.74 44.41 21.85
C ASP A 641 -49.43 43.80 21.30
N GLU A 642 -49.17 42.51 21.56
CA GLU A 642 -47.97 41.79 21.10
C GLU A 642 -48.18 41.05 19.76
N GLN A 643 -49.43 40.73 19.40
CA GLN A 643 -49.74 39.83 18.27
C GLN A 643 -49.22 40.33 16.92
N GLU A 644 -49.27 41.64 16.67
CA GLU A 644 -48.75 42.20 15.42
C GLU A 644 -47.23 42.04 15.33
N LEU A 645 -46.52 42.29 16.43
CA LEU A 645 -45.08 42.12 16.49
C LEU A 645 -44.68 40.65 16.40
N ALA A 646 -45.48 39.74 16.96
CA ALA A 646 -45.31 38.30 16.81
C ALA A 646 -45.43 37.83 15.35
N ARG A 647 -46.36 38.40 14.56
CA ARG A 647 -46.47 38.11 13.12
C ARG A 647 -45.27 38.60 12.32
N GLN A 648 -44.72 39.75 12.68
CA GLN A 648 -43.51 40.29 12.04
C GLN A 648 -42.28 39.42 12.36
N LEU A 649 -42.19 38.90 13.59
CA LEU A 649 -41.17 37.93 13.96
C LEU A 649 -41.36 36.59 13.22
N LEU A 650 -42.59 36.10 13.05
CA LEU A 650 -42.86 34.93 12.20
C LEU A 650 -42.37 35.14 10.76
N ASP A 651 -42.61 36.32 10.18
CA ASP A 651 -42.14 36.65 8.82
C ASP A 651 -40.60 36.66 8.74
N TRP A 652 -39.91 37.12 9.78
CA TRP A 652 -38.46 36.97 9.91
C TRP A 652 -38.03 35.50 9.96
N HIS A 653 -38.68 34.67 10.78
CA HIS A 653 -38.37 33.23 10.86
C HIS A 653 -38.57 32.55 9.50
N ILE A 654 -39.58 32.94 8.74
CA ILE A 654 -39.80 32.41 7.39
C ILE A 654 -38.63 32.77 6.47
N ARG A 655 -38.12 34.01 6.51
CA ARG A 655 -36.91 34.37 5.75
C ARG A 655 -35.67 33.61 6.21
N PHE A 656 -35.51 33.39 7.51
CA PHE A 656 -34.42 32.58 8.06
C PHE A 656 -34.49 31.14 7.53
N GLN A 657 -35.67 30.52 7.55
CA GLN A 657 -35.89 29.16 7.04
C GLN A 657 -35.66 29.04 5.52
N ILE A 658 -35.92 30.10 4.74
CA ILE A 658 -35.57 30.15 3.31
C ILE A 658 -34.05 30.01 3.10
N ILE A 659 -33.26 30.69 3.93
CA ILE A 659 -31.80 30.64 3.88
C ILE A 659 -31.33 29.24 4.30
N ASP A 660 -31.77 28.75 5.45
CA ASP A 660 -31.32 27.47 6.00
C ASP A 660 -31.64 26.28 5.08
N ASN A 661 -32.81 26.32 4.40
CA ASN A 661 -33.22 25.27 3.47
C ASN A 661 -32.81 25.51 2.01
N SER A 662 -32.14 26.63 1.71
CA SER A 662 -31.74 27.02 0.35
C SER A 662 -32.89 26.90 -0.67
N CYS A 663 -34.00 27.61 -0.44
CA CYS A 663 -35.15 27.62 -1.34
C CYS A 663 -35.48 29.04 -1.82
N MET A 664 -36.40 29.16 -2.79
CA MET A 664 -36.90 30.47 -3.24
C MET A 664 -38.14 30.90 -2.45
N SER A 665 -38.90 29.94 -1.95
CA SER A 665 -40.06 30.14 -1.10
C SER A 665 -40.20 28.98 -0.11
N MET A 666 -40.63 29.25 1.12
CA MET A 666 -40.99 28.18 2.07
C MET A 666 -42.16 27.29 1.58
N LYS A 667 -42.91 27.75 0.57
CA LYS A 667 -43.94 26.94 -0.10
C LYS A 667 -43.36 25.80 -0.94
N ASP A 668 -42.07 25.86 -1.29
CA ASP A 668 -41.37 24.83 -2.04
C ASP A 668 -40.86 23.68 -1.13
N ILE A 669 -40.91 23.87 0.20
CA ILE A 669 -40.43 22.89 1.17
C ILE A 669 -41.53 21.89 1.50
N SER A 670 -41.20 20.60 1.34
CA SER A 670 -42.13 19.50 1.58
C SER A 670 -42.41 19.30 3.06
N ALA A 671 -43.65 19.56 3.50
CA ALA A 671 -44.09 19.23 4.87
C ALA A 671 -44.00 17.72 5.14
N LYS A 672 -44.26 16.88 4.13
CA LYS A 672 -44.19 15.42 4.25
C LYS A 672 -42.79 14.93 4.67
N LEU A 673 -41.75 15.56 4.13
CA LEU A 673 -40.36 15.15 4.34
C LEU A 673 -39.63 16.02 5.36
N TRP A 674 -40.33 16.98 5.97
CA TRP A 674 -39.76 17.79 7.04
C TRP A 674 -39.36 16.88 8.22
N GLY A 675 -38.15 17.05 8.75
CA GLY A 675 -37.58 16.18 9.79
C GLY A 675 -36.92 14.89 9.29
N SER A 676 -36.80 14.66 7.97
CA SER A 676 -36.00 13.52 7.46
C SER A 676 -34.48 13.75 7.51
N TYR A 677 -34.03 14.96 7.83
CA TYR A 677 -32.62 15.29 8.00
C TYR A 677 -32.08 14.66 9.29
N SER A 678 -30.87 14.11 9.22
CA SER A 678 -30.22 13.46 10.36
C SER A 678 -28.97 14.24 10.76
N PHE A 679 -28.84 14.51 12.06
CA PHE A 679 -27.66 15.14 12.62
C PHE A 679 -26.56 14.10 12.87
N ASN A 680 -25.30 14.49 12.62
CA ASN A 680 -24.14 13.64 12.89
C ASN A 680 -23.76 13.68 14.38
N GLY A 681 -24.48 12.91 15.19
CA GLY A 681 -24.13 12.58 16.57
C GLY A 681 -24.75 13.45 17.65
N GLU A 682 -24.44 14.75 17.66
CA GLU A 682 -24.95 15.71 18.65
C GLU A 682 -26.13 16.50 18.04
N SER A 683 -27.12 16.87 18.86
CA SER A 683 -28.12 17.89 18.49
C SER A 683 -27.38 19.22 18.34
N CYS A 684 -26.90 19.51 17.13
CA CYS A 684 -26.06 20.67 16.83
C CYS A 684 -26.80 21.98 17.13
N GLN A 685 -26.65 22.49 18.35
CA GLN A 685 -26.98 23.89 18.66
C GLN A 685 -25.82 24.83 18.35
N ALA A 686 -24.59 24.29 18.22
CA ALA A 686 -23.39 25.08 17.96
C ALA A 686 -22.54 24.49 16.82
N HIS A 687 -21.99 25.36 15.98
CA HIS A 687 -21.25 25.09 14.76
C HIS A 687 -19.73 25.26 14.96
N ILE A 688 -18.93 24.31 14.47
CA ILE A 688 -17.49 24.32 14.67
C ILE A 688 -16.82 25.21 13.59
N ASN A 689 -16.02 26.17 14.05
CA ASN A 689 -15.31 27.12 13.18
C ASN A 689 -13.93 26.61 12.74
N MET A 690 -13.51 27.05 11.54
CA MET A 690 -12.19 26.72 10.98
C MET A 690 -11.14 27.80 11.30
N LYS A 691 -9.94 27.40 11.68
CA LYS A 691 -8.82 28.29 12.04
C LYS A 691 -8.29 29.06 10.84
N TYR A 692 -8.18 28.39 9.69
CA TYR A 692 -7.56 28.92 8.45
C TYR A 692 -8.54 29.03 7.27
N GLY A 693 -9.85 28.95 7.57
CA GLY A 693 -10.92 28.82 6.58
C GLY A 693 -11.10 27.39 6.09
N PHE A 694 -12.24 27.14 5.44
CA PHE A 694 -12.65 25.79 5.05
C PHE A 694 -11.81 25.19 3.90
N GLN A 695 -11.15 26.04 3.09
CA GLN A 695 -10.26 25.59 2.02
C GLN A 695 -9.07 24.76 2.56
N ALA A 696 -8.58 25.04 3.77
CA ALA A 696 -7.46 24.28 4.35
C ALA A 696 -7.78 22.78 4.49
N LEU A 697 -9.05 22.44 4.79
CA LEU A 697 -9.49 21.05 4.86
C LEU A 697 -9.51 20.39 3.48
N VAL A 698 -9.86 21.14 2.43
CA VAL A 698 -9.80 20.66 1.04
C VAL A 698 -8.36 20.38 0.64
N ASP A 699 -7.44 21.28 0.99
CA ASP A 699 -6.02 21.13 0.66
C ASP A 699 -5.42 19.88 1.33
N CYS A 700 -5.75 19.60 2.60
CA CYS A 700 -5.40 18.35 3.27
C CYS A 700 -5.91 17.10 2.52
N LEU A 701 -7.14 17.14 2.01
CA LEU A 701 -7.69 16.02 1.22
C LEU A 701 -6.98 15.86 -0.12
N VAL A 702 -6.65 16.95 -0.81
CA VAL A 702 -5.93 16.92 -2.09
C VAL A 702 -4.52 16.39 -1.90
N ASP A 703 -3.81 16.83 -0.85
CA ASP A 703 -2.47 16.33 -0.52
C ASP A 703 -2.49 14.84 -0.18
N ASP A 704 -3.53 14.38 0.51
CA ASP A 704 -3.73 12.96 0.78
C ASP A 704 -4.01 12.17 -0.52
N ILE A 705 -4.86 12.67 -1.41
CA ILE A 705 -5.19 11.99 -2.67
C ILE A 705 -4.03 11.99 -3.66
N GLY A 706 -3.26 13.07 -3.72
CA GLY A 706 -2.22 13.36 -4.71
C GLY A 706 -2.71 14.31 -5.80
N HIS A 707 -2.03 15.45 -5.95
CA HIS A 707 -2.31 16.48 -6.96
C HIS A 707 -2.31 15.93 -8.39
N GLU A 708 -1.48 14.92 -8.66
CA GLU A 708 -1.39 14.28 -9.97
C GLU A 708 -2.66 13.54 -10.37
N LYS A 709 -3.56 13.24 -9.42
CA LYS A 709 -4.83 12.57 -9.71
C LYS A 709 -5.93 13.54 -10.16
N ILE A 710 -5.74 14.85 -9.98
CA ILE A 710 -6.74 15.87 -10.32
C ILE A 710 -6.28 16.62 -11.56
N VAL A 711 -7.10 16.56 -12.61
CA VAL A 711 -6.87 17.29 -13.85
C VAL A 711 -7.78 18.51 -13.87
N PHE A 712 -7.20 19.67 -13.59
CA PHE A 712 -7.90 20.95 -13.54
C PHE A 712 -8.18 21.53 -14.93
N ASN A 713 -9.10 22.50 -14.99
CA ASN A 713 -9.55 23.16 -16.22
C ASN A 713 -10.12 22.18 -17.27
N LYS A 714 -10.76 21.10 -16.81
CA LYS A 714 -11.37 20.04 -17.63
C LYS A 714 -12.89 20.07 -17.53
N GLU A 715 -13.49 21.10 -18.10
CA GLU A 715 -14.95 21.15 -18.25
C GLU A 715 -15.42 20.00 -19.14
N VAL A 716 -16.37 19.20 -18.63
CA VAL A 716 -16.95 18.05 -19.35
C VAL A 716 -18.10 18.50 -20.23
N SER A 717 -18.05 18.16 -21.50
CA SER A 717 -19.07 18.52 -22.50
C SER A 717 -19.96 17.34 -22.91
N GLU A 718 -19.48 16.09 -22.81
CA GLU A 718 -20.21 14.91 -23.28
C GLU A 718 -19.80 13.63 -22.51
N ILE A 719 -20.77 12.80 -22.13
CA ILE A 719 -20.60 11.50 -21.47
C ILE A 719 -21.32 10.42 -22.27
N ARG A 720 -20.57 9.51 -22.88
CA ARG A 720 -21.08 8.34 -23.60
C ARG A 720 -20.93 7.09 -22.73
N TRP A 721 -22.01 6.58 -22.16
CA TRP A 721 -21.94 5.51 -21.15
C TRP A 721 -22.52 4.16 -21.60
N LYS A 722 -23.06 4.08 -22.81
CA LYS A 722 -23.58 2.84 -23.40
C LYS A 722 -22.97 2.60 -24.79
N ASP A 723 -21.66 2.41 -24.83
CA ASP A 723 -20.96 1.95 -26.03
C ASP A 723 -21.08 0.43 -26.18
N LEU A 724 -21.12 -0.08 -27.42
CA LEU A 724 -21.19 -1.51 -27.77
C LEU A 724 -19.98 -2.32 -27.25
N LYS A 725 -18.94 -1.63 -26.78
CA LYS A 725 -17.70 -2.20 -26.23
C LYS A 725 -17.62 -2.18 -24.70
N SER A 726 -18.72 -1.91 -23.99
CA SER A 726 -18.84 -1.92 -22.51
C SER A 726 -17.98 -0.87 -21.77
N ARG A 727 -17.69 0.28 -22.39
CA ARG A 727 -16.86 1.35 -21.78
C ARG A 727 -17.60 2.68 -21.76
N VAL A 728 -17.22 3.56 -20.82
CA VAL A 728 -17.67 4.94 -20.75
C VAL A 728 -16.62 5.86 -21.37
N VAL A 729 -17.04 6.81 -22.21
CA VAL A 729 -16.19 7.83 -22.83
C VAL A 729 -16.66 9.21 -22.39
N VAL A 730 -15.74 10.03 -21.91
CA VAL A 730 -16.00 11.40 -21.45
C VAL A 730 -15.21 12.36 -22.31
N LYS A 731 -15.88 13.36 -22.90
CA LYS A 731 -15.23 14.45 -23.63
C LYS A 731 -15.26 15.74 -22.86
N CYS A 732 -14.18 16.49 -22.97
CA CYS A 732 -14.04 17.82 -22.40
C CYS A 732 -14.25 18.90 -23.48
N SER A 733 -14.60 20.12 -23.05
CA SER A 733 -14.80 21.28 -23.92
C SER A 733 -13.55 21.67 -24.72
N ASP A 734 -12.35 21.34 -24.21
CA ASP A 734 -11.06 21.57 -24.87
C ASP A 734 -10.71 20.52 -25.95
N GLY A 735 -11.62 19.59 -26.23
CA GLY A 735 -11.44 18.51 -27.21
C GLY A 735 -10.72 17.28 -26.66
N THR A 736 -10.25 17.28 -25.40
CA THR A 736 -9.68 16.07 -24.78
C THR A 736 -10.75 15.03 -24.50
N SER A 737 -10.39 13.75 -24.58
CA SER A 737 -11.31 12.62 -24.40
C SER A 737 -10.67 11.57 -23.51
N TYR A 738 -11.43 11.13 -22.52
CA TYR A 738 -11.06 10.14 -21.51
C TYR A 738 -11.96 8.91 -21.65
N SER A 739 -11.45 7.74 -21.27
CA SER A 739 -12.24 6.51 -21.25
C SER A 739 -12.07 5.76 -19.93
N CYS A 740 -13.12 5.11 -19.46
CA CYS A 740 -13.09 4.32 -18.24
C CYS A 740 -14.07 3.14 -18.26
N GLN A 741 -13.89 2.21 -17.30
CA GLN A 741 -14.87 1.15 -17.05
C GLN A 741 -16.04 1.66 -16.21
N HIS A 742 -15.72 2.45 -15.18
CA HIS A 742 -16.70 3.00 -14.26
C HIS A 742 -16.57 4.52 -14.21
N LEU A 743 -17.72 5.19 -14.13
CA LEU A 743 -17.82 6.63 -14.04
C LEU A 743 -18.54 7.02 -12.74
N ILE A 744 -17.93 7.91 -11.97
CA ILE A 744 -18.54 8.56 -10.81
C ILE A 744 -18.83 10.01 -11.19
N VAL A 745 -20.09 10.42 -11.09
CA VAL A 745 -20.52 11.79 -11.42
C VAL A 745 -20.85 12.53 -10.13
N THR A 746 -20.12 13.61 -9.84
CA THR A 746 -20.28 14.38 -8.58
C THR A 746 -20.70 15.83 -8.81
N PHE A 747 -21.25 16.13 -9.99
CA PHE A 747 -21.74 17.45 -10.33
C PHE A 747 -22.83 17.92 -9.35
N SER A 748 -22.84 19.22 -9.07
CA SER A 748 -23.91 19.84 -8.29
C SER A 748 -25.26 19.70 -9.01
N LEU A 749 -26.36 19.71 -8.24
CA LEU A 749 -27.69 19.59 -8.81
C LEU A 749 -28.00 20.70 -9.84
N GLY A 750 -27.51 21.90 -9.61
CA GLY A 750 -27.65 23.03 -10.54
C GLY A 750 -26.98 22.74 -11.90
N VAL A 751 -25.74 22.21 -11.88
CA VAL A 751 -25.02 21.80 -13.10
C VAL A 751 -25.77 20.67 -13.81
N LEU A 752 -26.24 19.66 -13.07
CA LEU A 752 -27.02 18.57 -13.64
C LEU A 752 -28.31 19.08 -14.30
N LYS A 753 -29.06 19.97 -13.65
CA LYS A 753 -30.29 20.57 -14.21
C LYS A 753 -30.02 21.36 -15.49
N ALA A 754 -28.95 22.15 -15.51
CA ALA A 754 -28.57 22.97 -16.68
C ALA A 754 -28.10 22.13 -17.89
N SER A 755 -27.43 21.00 -17.63
CA SER A 755 -26.75 20.21 -18.66
C SER A 755 -27.42 18.87 -19.01
N LEU A 756 -28.46 18.47 -18.27
CA LEU A 756 -29.07 17.12 -18.30
C LEU A 756 -29.34 16.57 -19.71
N ASN A 757 -29.85 17.42 -20.60
CA ASN A 757 -30.30 17.01 -21.93
C ASN A 757 -29.14 16.87 -22.95
N LYS A 758 -27.97 17.43 -22.66
CA LYS A 758 -26.81 17.44 -23.58
C LYS A 758 -25.67 16.54 -23.08
N LEU A 759 -25.53 16.44 -21.76
CA LEU A 759 -24.37 15.84 -21.12
C LEU A 759 -24.32 14.30 -21.28
N PHE A 760 -25.45 13.60 -21.22
CA PHE A 760 -25.47 12.12 -21.21
C PHE A 760 -25.96 11.53 -22.54
N GLN A 761 -25.20 10.57 -23.05
CA GLN A 761 -25.50 9.80 -24.26
C GLN A 761 -25.33 8.28 -24.00
N PRO A 762 -26.41 7.48 -24.09
CA PRO A 762 -27.81 7.90 -24.20
C PRO A 762 -28.26 8.71 -22.98
N ALA A 763 -29.44 9.33 -23.06
CA ALA A 763 -30.00 10.05 -21.91
C ALA A 763 -30.15 9.13 -20.69
N LEU A 764 -29.99 9.70 -19.48
CA LEU A 764 -30.20 8.96 -18.23
C LEU A 764 -31.61 8.33 -18.15
N PRO A 765 -31.78 7.24 -17.37
CA PRO A 765 -33.09 6.63 -17.17
C PRO A 765 -34.14 7.64 -16.69
N LYS A 766 -35.41 7.38 -17.02
CA LYS A 766 -36.53 8.30 -16.72
C LYS A 766 -36.63 8.64 -15.23
N SER A 767 -36.35 7.68 -14.34
CA SER A 767 -36.33 7.88 -12.90
C SER A 767 -35.34 8.96 -12.47
N TYR A 768 -34.07 8.85 -12.89
CA TYR A 768 -33.02 9.85 -12.60
C TYR A 768 -33.38 11.23 -13.15
N ARG A 769 -33.87 11.32 -14.39
CA ARG A 769 -34.26 12.61 -14.98
C ARG A 769 -35.44 13.26 -14.23
N ARG A 770 -36.39 12.46 -13.75
CA ARG A 770 -37.50 12.94 -12.91
C ARG A 770 -36.98 13.46 -11.57
N SER A 771 -36.11 12.71 -10.89
CA SER A 771 -35.51 13.13 -9.62
C SER A 771 -34.70 14.41 -9.76
N ILE A 772 -33.80 14.49 -10.74
CA ILE A 772 -32.97 15.69 -11.00
C ILE A 772 -33.84 16.92 -11.22
N ARG A 773 -34.97 16.81 -11.94
CA ARG A 773 -35.88 17.93 -12.18
C ARG A 773 -36.64 18.36 -10.93
N ASN A 774 -37.05 17.40 -10.10
CA ASN A 774 -37.99 17.65 -9.01
C ASN A 774 -37.33 17.96 -7.66
N ILE A 775 -36.05 17.65 -7.45
CA ILE A 775 -35.33 18.05 -6.24
C ILE A 775 -35.07 19.56 -6.32
N GLY A 776 -35.41 20.30 -5.26
CA GLY A 776 -35.20 21.74 -5.14
C GLY A 776 -33.73 22.12 -4.94
N PHE A 777 -33.37 23.34 -5.34
CA PHE A 777 -32.16 24.03 -4.90
C PHE A 777 -32.38 25.54 -5.05
N GLY A 778 -31.70 26.33 -4.24
CA GLY A 778 -31.75 27.78 -4.26
C GLY A 778 -30.35 28.40 -4.23
N THR A 779 -30.32 29.71 -4.02
CA THR A 779 -29.11 30.51 -3.93
C THR A 779 -29.03 31.15 -2.55
N ILE A 780 -27.85 31.10 -1.95
CA ILE A 780 -27.53 31.80 -0.70
C ILE A 780 -26.26 32.58 -0.98
N ASP A 781 -26.32 33.89 -0.75
CA ASP A 781 -25.19 34.78 -0.88
C ASP A 781 -24.82 35.36 0.49
N LYS A 782 -23.52 35.59 0.69
CA LYS A 782 -22.99 36.19 1.91
C LYS A 782 -22.43 37.56 1.59
N ILE A 783 -22.78 38.55 2.42
CA ILE A 783 -22.26 39.91 2.32
C ILE A 783 -21.34 40.14 3.51
N PHE A 784 -20.05 40.36 3.22
CA PHE A 784 -19.04 40.67 4.23
C PHE A 784 -18.75 42.17 4.21
N LEU A 785 -18.84 42.82 5.38
CA LEU A 785 -18.52 44.22 5.56
C LEU A 785 -17.29 44.34 6.46
N GLN A 786 -16.28 45.09 6.02
CA GLN A 786 -15.06 45.37 6.79
C GLN A 786 -15.05 46.85 7.17
N PHE A 787 -14.94 47.12 8.47
CA PHE A 787 -14.85 48.47 9.01
C PHE A 787 -13.41 48.77 9.43
N GLU A 788 -13.03 50.06 9.45
CA GLU A 788 -11.67 50.47 9.85
C GLU A 788 -11.43 50.23 11.35
N SER A 789 -12.46 50.39 12.18
CA SER A 789 -12.44 50.09 13.61
C SER A 789 -13.76 49.45 14.04
N ALA A 790 -13.73 48.64 15.09
CA ALA A 790 -14.95 48.23 15.79
C ALA A 790 -15.62 49.48 16.41
N CYS A 791 -16.95 49.54 16.35
CA CYS A 791 -17.74 50.58 16.99
C CYS A 791 -17.93 50.32 18.48
#